data_AF-A0A961Z0K2-F1
#
_entry.id   AF-A0A961Z0K2-F1
#
_cell.length_a   1.000
_cell.length_b   1.000
_cell.length_c   1.000
_cell.angle_alpha   90.00
_cell.angle_beta   90.00
_cell.angle_gamma   90.00
#
_symmetry.space_group_name_H-M   'P 1'
#
loop_
_entity.id
_entity.type
_entity.pdbx_description
1 polymer ?
#
loop_
_entity_poly.entity_id
_entity_poly.type
_entity_poly.pdbx_seq_one_letter_code
_entity_poly.pdbx_strand_id
1 'polypeptide(L)'
;MSNTKPSREQLQANAQKSLDFLERLYPNGPWCLARFPVEGGAPAVETFYPNTRAAALAWIEEWNGVENLYFHINKVRRPMTKKAEKTDMESACYLHVDIDASAPINIMPLDKQLANTMAKFDKFTPKPTVVIMSGGGHWGLWKLEDPIMLDSDEARAEVEAFNAAIRDAFRDEGGDSCQNIDRIARLPWSENLPSFKKRKAGREQATAVIMEEEWDRTYSLSDFAAVKAAAAPAKQPKKKGKAADPSAVIPTTRDRLKKIDDLGKWRVPKRYRELILNGHLNDDPEEVAAKRANTGKDPSRSEWLFDVVTGLMRYGVPMALIKGIIMDERFGISESVRELGADADRYANRQIERAYLEVGDTINVDEPDLQALHSTVLRLLLTSTAPLYLMSKVLVRISTTASEHVDPVTGRKVHPNTTEFAIVSRPYLLRVLSRLATFIKYVKGVTLTVPPNERCVSAVLDHPEEPALDGARFDPVVALSRVPTLTRNEPGYDPATGIFIAISDDDGFGDVPMQPTKEEALAALDVIRRPLREYDFPDPASAAVAVSGFICGYYRAQMRACPLHVWNALYPGSGKTKLGECAGVIALGTKPPSAAYKPFDEAENVKLIESSLLSGHSVFMFDNVEKAAFYITMLNSVLTNETHHFRVLGVHKDLDVSTRCLFMVTGNNVRIQGDLTDRTVVCTTVPLNADGTVCTNPSGKNHSFDPVIEVKRDRAKIVMAIMTVLRAYIAAGEPKPDGFRPMRSGTFDDYDRVRGALIWLGMEDPYMSAQEIEDPDAAAKARVMIELFRAFRDETFRWNDILDRADLAVRALAELSHPRGELVPRAAQMALGGLVDKPFEGVTLKKKLHMKVNQYWFEGTPSADLAAEVKARAPSLKRQIEEGIPF
;
A
#
# COMPACT_ATOMS: atom_id res chain seq x y z
N MET A 1 0.48 -39.31 10.85
CA MET A 1 0.33 -37.88 10.48
C MET A 1 1.65 -37.40 9.90
N SER A 2 1.62 -36.61 8.82
CA SER A 2 2.72 -36.46 7.87
C SER A 2 3.99 -35.87 8.50
N ASN A 3 5.08 -36.63 8.39
CA ASN A 3 6.43 -36.27 8.84
C ASN A 3 7.13 -35.35 7.81
N THR A 4 6.44 -34.27 7.40
CA THR A 4 6.97 -33.28 6.47
C THR A 4 7.64 -32.16 7.26
N LYS A 5 8.97 -32.07 7.14
CA LYS A 5 9.77 -30.97 7.69
C LYS A 5 9.21 -29.62 7.20
N PRO A 6 9.11 -28.60 8.06
CA PRO A 6 8.54 -27.32 7.65
C PRO A 6 9.38 -26.66 6.56
N SER A 7 8.72 -26.19 5.48
CA SER A 7 9.39 -25.46 4.40
C SER A 7 9.77 -24.04 4.85
N ARG A 8 10.70 -23.39 4.12
CA ARG A 8 11.13 -22.00 4.40
C ARG A 8 9.97 -20.99 4.31
N GLU A 9 8.92 -21.29 3.54
CA GLU A 9 7.67 -20.50 3.46
C GLU A 9 6.77 -20.67 4.70
N GLN A 10 6.87 -21.79 5.42
CA GLN A 10 6.07 -22.04 6.64
C GLN A 10 6.64 -21.33 7.89
N LEU A 11 7.79 -20.68 7.76
CA LEU A 11 8.54 -20.02 8.83
C LEU A 11 8.58 -18.49 8.64
N GLN A 12 7.42 -17.90 8.33
CA GLN A 12 7.23 -16.46 8.27
C GLN A 12 6.27 -16.01 9.37
N ALA A 13 6.43 -14.76 9.80
CA ALA A 13 5.52 -14.16 10.76
C ALA A 13 4.08 -14.14 10.22
N ASN A 14 3.12 -14.43 11.10
CA ASN A 14 1.72 -14.55 10.74
C ASN A 14 0.84 -14.26 11.95
N ALA A 15 0.19 -13.10 11.95
CA ALA A 15 -0.64 -12.63 13.06
C ALA A 15 -1.85 -13.54 13.32
N GLN A 16 -2.45 -14.10 12.27
CA GLN A 16 -3.57 -15.03 12.42
C GLN A 16 -3.12 -16.31 13.14
N LYS A 17 -1.98 -16.89 12.77
CA LYS A 17 -1.43 -18.06 13.49
C LYS A 17 -1.04 -17.75 14.94
N SER A 18 -0.54 -16.54 15.20
CA SER A 18 -0.29 -16.09 16.58
C SER A 18 -1.58 -16.05 17.41
N LEU A 19 -2.67 -15.57 16.82
CA LEU A 19 -3.98 -15.52 17.49
C LEU A 19 -4.58 -16.91 17.66
N ASP A 20 -4.52 -17.77 16.65
CA ASP A 20 -4.98 -19.16 16.73
C ASP A 20 -4.25 -19.92 17.85
N PHE A 21 -2.96 -19.64 18.06
CA PHE A 21 -2.20 -20.18 19.19
C PHE A 21 -2.74 -19.68 20.54
N LEU A 22 -3.05 -18.39 20.67
CA LEU A 22 -3.62 -17.83 21.91
C LEU A 22 -5.01 -18.43 22.21
N GLU A 23 -5.82 -18.65 21.17
CA GLU A 23 -7.12 -19.32 21.26
C GLU A 23 -6.99 -20.76 21.73
N ARG A 24 -5.93 -21.48 21.35
CA ARG A 24 -5.65 -22.83 21.87
C ARG A 24 -5.10 -22.79 23.30
N LEU A 25 -4.21 -21.84 23.59
CA LEU A 25 -3.60 -21.66 24.91
C LEU A 25 -4.66 -21.36 25.98
N TYR A 26 -5.59 -20.44 25.66
CA TYR A 26 -6.70 -20.01 26.51
C TYR A 26 -7.96 -19.74 25.67
N PRO A 27 -8.84 -20.74 25.44
CA PRO A 27 -10.04 -20.61 24.61
C PRO A 27 -11.00 -19.50 25.04
N ASN A 28 -11.05 -19.22 26.34
CA ASN A 28 -11.93 -18.20 26.92
C ASN A 28 -11.18 -16.91 27.30
N GLY A 29 -9.90 -16.79 26.92
CA GLY A 29 -9.00 -15.77 27.43
C GLY A 29 -8.74 -15.88 28.95
N PRO A 30 -8.17 -14.85 29.58
CA PRO A 30 -7.63 -13.63 28.97
C PRO A 30 -6.33 -13.89 28.18
N TRP A 31 -6.13 -13.15 27.09
CA TRP A 31 -4.86 -13.12 26.35
C TRP A 31 -4.08 -11.85 26.75
N CYS A 32 -3.23 -11.97 27.75
CA CYS A 32 -2.38 -10.87 28.21
C CYS A 32 -1.10 -10.81 27.37
N LEU A 33 -1.01 -9.80 26.50
CA LEU A 33 0.08 -9.59 25.56
C LEU A 33 0.95 -8.42 25.98
N ALA A 34 2.25 -8.55 25.79
CA ALA A 34 3.22 -7.51 26.08
C ALA A 34 4.09 -7.24 24.86
N ARG A 35 4.32 -5.96 24.57
CA ARG A 35 5.26 -5.52 23.53
C ARG A 35 6.44 -4.79 24.16
N PHE A 36 7.63 -5.13 23.68
CA PHE A 36 8.89 -4.55 24.16
C PHE A 36 9.61 -3.83 23.03
N PRO A 37 9.94 -2.54 23.22
CA PRO A 37 10.82 -1.81 22.32
C PRO A 37 12.16 -2.55 22.13
N VAL A 38 12.60 -2.67 20.88
CA VAL A 38 13.79 -3.45 20.49
C VAL A 38 15.07 -2.96 21.18
N GLU A 39 15.18 -1.64 21.36
CA GLU A 39 16.37 -0.99 21.88
C GLU A 39 16.25 -0.55 23.35
N GLY A 40 15.29 -1.11 24.08
CA GLY A 40 15.04 -0.79 25.49
C GLY A 40 13.95 0.26 25.70
N GLY A 41 13.24 0.15 26.82
CA GLY A 41 12.08 0.97 27.15
C GLY A 41 11.10 0.23 28.05
N ALA A 42 10.09 0.94 28.56
CA ALA A 42 9.02 0.31 29.33
C ALA A 42 8.13 -0.55 28.41
N PRO A 43 7.77 -1.77 28.82
CA PRO A 43 6.83 -2.58 28.04
C PRO A 43 5.42 -1.99 28.10
N ALA A 44 4.71 -2.02 26.98
CA ALA A 44 3.28 -1.81 26.96
C ALA A 44 2.56 -3.17 27.01
N VAL A 45 1.48 -3.24 27.76
CA VAL A 45 0.73 -4.48 28.00
C VAL A 45 -0.74 -4.23 27.77
N GLU A 46 -1.40 -5.18 27.11
CA GLU A 46 -2.82 -5.14 26.83
C GLU A 46 -3.42 -6.54 26.97
N THR A 47 -4.68 -6.61 27.41
CA THR A 47 -5.37 -7.88 27.64
C THR A 47 -6.58 -8.00 26.74
N PHE A 48 -6.63 -9.08 25.97
CA PHE A 48 -7.71 -9.35 25.02
C PHE A 48 -8.53 -10.58 25.41
N TYR A 49 -9.68 -10.72 24.75
CA TYR A 49 -10.68 -11.75 24.99
C TYR A 49 -11.29 -12.21 23.65
N PRO A 50 -12.01 -13.35 23.61
CA PRO A 50 -12.67 -13.82 22.38
C PRO A 50 -13.61 -12.79 21.74
N ASN A 51 -14.31 -11.97 22.54
CA ASN A 51 -15.15 -10.90 22.02
C ASN A 51 -14.36 -9.69 21.46
N THR A 52 -13.08 -9.55 21.80
CA THR A 52 -12.16 -8.54 21.25
C THR A 52 -11.12 -9.15 20.29
N ARG A 53 -11.44 -10.32 19.71
CA ARG A 53 -10.59 -11.05 18.76
C ARG A 53 -10.06 -10.18 17.62
N ALA A 54 -10.92 -9.37 17.00
CA ALA A 54 -10.51 -8.50 15.91
C ALA A 54 -9.51 -7.42 16.36
N ALA A 55 -9.67 -6.90 17.59
CA ALA A 55 -8.74 -5.94 18.17
C ALA A 55 -7.39 -6.61 18.52
N ALA A 56 -7.41 -7.84 19.03
CA ALA A 56 -6.19 -8.62 19.28
C ALA A 56 -5.42 -8.88 17.98
N LEU A 57 -6.13 -9.26 16.90
CA LEU A 57 -5.52 -9.47 15.59
C LEU A 57 -4.88 -8.17 15.07
N ALA A 58 -5.63 -7.07 15.07
CA ALA A 58 -5.15 -5.76 14.62
C ALA A 58 -3.94 -5.31 15.45
N TRP A 59 -3.94 -5.56 16.76
CA TRP A 59 -2.82 -5.25 17.65
C TRP A 59 -1.57 -6.07 17.30
N ILE A 60 -1.71 -7.37 17.06
CA ILE A 60 -0.59 -8.21 16.64
C ILE A 60 -0.07 -7.74 15.28
N GLU A 61 -0.94 -7.46 14.31
CA GLU A 61 -0.56 -6.96 12.97
C GLU A 61 0.16 -5.61 13.04
N GLU A 62 -0.32 -4.72 13.92
CA GLU A 62 0.26 -3.39 14.12
C GLU A 62 1.69 -3.49 14.68
N TRP A 63 1.90 -4.32 15.71
CA TRP A 63 3.14 -4.31 16.48
C TRP A 63 4.15 -5.39 16.06
N ASN A 64 3.73 -6.44 15.36
CA ASN A 64 4.63 -7.50 14.91
C ASN A 64 5.65 -6.95 13.89
N GLY A 65 6.94 -7.21 14.13
CA GLY A 65 8.03 -6.63 13.36
C GLY A 65 8.29 -5.13 13.62
N VAL A 66 7.58 -4.50 14.56
CA VAL A 66 7.88 -3.18 15.15
C VAL A 66 8.55 -3.37 16.51
N GLU A 67 7.91 -4.12 17.39
CA GLU A 67 8.36 -4.44 18.73
C GLU A 67 8.36 -5.95 18.95
N ASN A 68 9.11 -6.40 19.94
CA ASN A 68 9.11 -7.80 20.30
C ASN A 68 7.83 -8.15 21.06
N LEU A 69 7.04 -9.08 20.54
CA LEU A 69 5.77 -9.49 21.14
C LEU A 69 5.93 -10.71 22.05
N TYR A 70 5.18 -10.70 23.14
CA TYR A 70 5.17 -11.73 24.16
C TYR A 70 3.76 -11.98 24.69
N PHE A 71 3.54 -13.16 25.23
CA PHE A 71 2.33 -13.53 25.95
C PHE A 71 2.68 -14.01 27.36
N HIS A 72 1.77 -13.81 28.32
CA HIS A 72 1.89 -14.43 29.63
C HIS A 72 1.59 -15.93 29.56
N ILE A 73 2.48 -16.74 30.13
CA ILE A 73 2.36 -18.19 30.12
C ILE A 73 1.22 -18.66 31.03
N ASN A 74 1.11 -18.05 32.21
CA ASN A 74 0.08 -18.36 33.20
C ASN A 74 -1.02 -17.30 33.22
N LYS A 75 -2.18 -17.67 33.78
CA LYS A 75 -3.40 -16.89 33.68
C LYS A 75 -3.37 -15.70 34.65
N VAL A 76 -3.66 -14.51 34.15
CA VAL A 76 -3.78 -13.27 34.96
C VAL A 76 -5.18 -13.17 35.58
N ARG A 77 -5.27 -12.65 36.82
CA ARG A 77 -6.55 -12.54 37.56
C ARG A 77 -7.45 -11.39 37.11
N ARG A 78 -6.90 -10.44 36.35
CA ARG A 78 -7.61 -9.25 35.87
C ARG A 78 -6.96 -8.75 34.58
N PRO A 79 -7.68 -7.94 33.77
CA PRO A 79 -7.07 -7.23 32.66
C PRO A 79 -5.88 -6.38 33.12
N MET A 80 -4.76 -6.50 32.40
CA MET A 80 -3.52 -5.81 32.69
C MET A 80 -3.22 -4.74 31.64
N THR A 81 -2.74 -3.59 32.10
CA THR A 81 -2.22 -2.48 31.27
C THR A 81 -0.74 -2.21 31.51
N LYS A 82 -0.13 -2.97 32.42
CA LYS A 82 1.30 -3.00 32.75
C LYS A 82 1.73 -4.46 32.85
N LYS A 83 3.03 -4.71 32.76
CA LYS A 83 3.58 -6.06 32.95
C LYS A 83 3.11 -6.63 34.28
N ALA A 84 2.47 -7.80 34.24
CA ALA A 84 1.95 -8.46 35.42
C ALA A 84 3.08 -8.95 36.32
N GLU A 85 2.88 -8.82 37.62
CA GLU A 85 3.77 -9.36 38.65
C GLU A 85 3.22 -10.68 39.19
N LYS A 86 4.00 -11.37 40.04
CA LYS A 86 3.61 -12.64 40.66
C LYS A 86 2.25 -12.59 41.37
N THR A 87 1.93 -11.46 41.98
CA THR A 87 0.68 -11.24 42.72
C THR A 87 -0.54 -11.03 41.81
N ASP A 88 -0.34 -10.75 40.52
CA ASP A 88 -1.41 -10.61 39.53
C ASP A 88 -1.79 -11.94 38.85
N MET A 89 -1.08 -13.04 39.14
CA MET A 89 -1.43 -14.36 38.60
C MET A 89 -2.65 -14.94 39.32
N GLU A 90 -3.61 -15.46 38.55
CA GLU A 90 -4.80 -16.18 39.06
C GLU A 90 -4.45 -17.64 39.33
N SER A 91 -3.89 -18.31 38.32
CA SER A 91 -3.57 -19.72 38.37
C SER A 91 -2.38 -20.06 37.49
N ALA A 92 -1.60 -21.06 37.91
CA ALA A 92 -0.62 -21.71 37.08
C ALA A 92 -1.35 -22.74 36.20
N CYS A 93 -1.34 -22.51 34.90
CA CYS A 93 -1.88 -23.46 33.92
C CYS A 93 -0.77 -24.26 33.25
N TYR A 94 0.47 -23.78 33.32
CA TYR A 94 1.62 -24.42 32.70
C TYR A 94 2.86 -24.38 33.61
N LEU A 95 3.62 -25.48 33.61
CA LEU A 95 5.04 -25.46 33.97
C LEU A 95 5.86 -25.10 32.72
N HIS A 96 7.04 -24.51 32.90
CA HIS A 96 7.84 -24.03 31.76
C HIS A 96 9.34 -24.06 31.98
N VAL A 97 10.08 -24.01 30.86
CA VAL A 97 11.52 -23.78 30.81
C VAL A 97 11.89 -22.86 29.64
N ASP A 98 12.89 -22.00 29.84
CA ASP A 98 13.52 -21.16 28.81
C ASP A 98 14.98 -21.61 28.67
N ILE A 99 15.38 -22.00 27.46
CA ILE A 99 16.69 -22.58 27.15
C ILE A 99 17.40 -21.66 26.16
N ASP A 100 18.50 -21.03 26.58
CA ASP A 100 19.35 -20.23 25.71
C ASP A 100 20.05 -21.11 24.67
N ALA A 101 20.21 -20.59 23.44
CA ALA A 101 21.02 -21.26 22.43
C ALA A 101 22.52 -21.09 22.68
N SER A 102 23.27 -22.19 22.50
CA SER A 102 24.73 -22.24 22.69
C SER A 102 25.53 -21.42 21.66
N ALA A 103 24.90 -20.99 20.56
CA ALA A 103 25.43 -20.10 19.53
C ALA A 103 24.30 -19.22 18.96
N PRO A 104 24.59 -18.10 18.28
CA PRO A 104 23.57 -17.35 17.53
C PRO A 104 22.86 -18.30 16.56
N ILE A 105 21.56 -18.52 16.80
CA ILE A 105 20.76 -19.55 16.12
C ILE A 105 20.86 -19.39 14.60
N ASN A 106 20.93 -18.16 14.09
CA ASN A 106 20.89 -17.83 12.66
C ASN A 106 22.18 -18.13 11.87
N ILE A 107 23.24 -18.65 12.50
CA ILE A 107 24.48 -19.03 11.79
C ILE A 107 24.46 -20.51 11.35
N MET A 108 23.53 -21.33 11.86
CA MET A 108 23.36 -22.73 11.45
C MET A 108 22.22 -22.89 10.42
N PRO A 109 22.31 -23.86 9.48
CA PRO A 109 21.17 -24.22 8.65
C PRO A 109 19.96 -24.60 9.51
N LEU A 110 18.79 -24.10 9.13
CA LEU A 110 17.53 -24.29 9.84
C LEU A 110 17.27 -25.75 10.23
N ASP A 111 17.47 -26.71 9.33
CA ASP A 111 17.28 -28.14 9.65
C ASP A 111 18.11 -28.63 10.84
N LYS A 112 19.33 -28.10 11.00
CA LYS A 112 20.18 -28.40 12.16
C LYS A 112 19.68 -27.70 13.43
N GLN A 113 19.14 -26.49 13.31
CA GLN A 113 18.52 -25.79 14.44
C GLN A 113 17.28 -26.57 14.93
N LEU A 114 16.43 -27.02 14.01
CA LEU A 114 15.24 -27.81 14.29
C LEU A 114 15.61 -29.13 14.99
N ALA A 115 16.56 -29.89 14.42
CA ALA A 115 17.02 -31.15 14.99
C ALA A 115 17.67 -30.98 16.37
N ASN A 116 18.49 -29.94 16.57
CA ASN A 116 19.12 -29.66 17.85
C ASN A 116 18.10 -29.27 18.93
N THR A 117 17.04 -28.55 18.56
CA THR A 117 15.96 -28.18 19.48
C THR A 117 15.23 -29.42 19.97
N MET A 118 14.78 -30.27 19.05
CA MET A 118 14.03 -31.48 19.38
C MET A 118 14.87 -32.49 20.18
N ALA A 119 16.15 -32.65 19.83
CA ALA A 119 17.06 -33.56 20.54
C ALA A 119 17.27 -33.20 22.02
N LYS A 120 17.06 -31.94 22.42
CA LYS A 120 17.09 -31.53 23.83
C LYS A 120 15.85 -32.03 24.57
N PHE A 121 14.67 -31.84 23.99
CA PHE A 121 13.40 -32.23 24.64
C PHE A 121 13.13 -33.74 24.56
N ASP A 122 13.63 -34.45 23.55
CA ASP A 122 13.47 -35.91 23.42
C ASP A 122 14.10 -36.71 24.56
N LYS A 123 15.10 -36.14 25.24
CA LYS A 123 15.78 -36.76 26.37
C LYS A 123 15.11 -36.50 27.72
N PHE A 124 14.15 -35.58 27.75
CA PHE A 124 13.46 -35.18 28.96
C PHE A 124 12.09 -35.85 29.03
N THR A 125 11.79 -36.46 30.18
CA THR A 125 10.47 -37.04 30.48
C THR A 125 9.98 -36.38 31.77
N PRO A 126 8.75 -35.83 31.79
CA PRO A 126 7.70 -35.89 30.75
C PRO A 126 7.95 -34.98 29.53
N LYS A 127 7.45 -35.36 28.34
CA LYS A 127 7.57 -34.53 27.12
C LYS A 127 6.74 -33.24 27.22
N PRO A 128 7.14 -32.12 26.60
CA PRO A 128 6.34 -30.90 26.59
C PRO A 128 4.99 -31.06 25.86
N THR A 129 3.99 -30.27 26.29
CA THR A 129 2.75 -30.03 25.54
C THR A 129 3.03 -29.15 24.32
N VAL A 130 3.87 -28.11 24.49
CA VAL A 130 4.26 -27.19 23.41
C VAL A 130 5.75 -26.91 23.47
N VAL A 131 6.41 -26.95 22.32
CA VAL A 131 7.81 -26.53 22.13
C VAL A 131 7.85 -25.32 21.18
N ILE A 132 8.46 -24.22 21.62
CA ILE A 132 8.57 -22.98 20.85
C ILE A 132 10.04 -22.67 20.57
N MET A 133 10.38 -22.42 19.31
CA MET A 133 11.66 -21.81 18.94
C MET A 133 11.47 -20.30 18.86
N SER A 134 12.14 -19.53 19.72
CA SER A 134 11.91 -18.07 19.85
C SER A 134 12.82 -17.21 18.97
N GLY A 135 13.68 -17.83 18.15
CA GLY A 135 14.72 -17.17 17.36
C GLY A 135 15.98 -16.77 18.15
N GLY A 136 15.96 -16.90 19.49
CA GLY A 136 17.12 -16.67 20.36
C GLY A 136 17.37 -17.78 21.40
N GLY A 137 16.43 -18.71 21.54
CA GLY A 137 16.44 -19.86 22.44
C GLY A 137 15.21 -20.73 22.18
N HIS A 138 14.88 -21.59 23.14
CA HIS A 138 13.78 -22.56 23.04
C HIS A 138 12.96 -22.57 24.32
N TRP A 139 11.64 -22.73 24.19
CA TRP A 139 10.73 -22.87 25.31
C TRP A 139 10.06 -24.23 25.29
N GLY A 140 9.93 -24.85 26.47
CA GLY A 140 9.05 -26.00 26.69
C GLY A 140 7.94 -25.60 27.65
N LEU A 141 6.69 -25.91 27.30
CA LEU A 141 5.51 -25.68 28.14
C LEU A 141 4.81 -27.02 28.41
N TRP A 142 4.44 -27.27 29.66
CA TRP A 142 3.69 -28.45 30.10
C TRP A 142 2.38 -28.01 30.71
N LYS A 143 1.28 -28.34 30.05
CA LYS A 143 -0.08 -27.99 30.48
C LYS A 143 -0.47 -28.82 31.70
N LEU A 144 -0.93 -28.15 32.74
CA LEU A 144 -1.47 -28.83 33.92
C LEU A 144 -2.91 -29.28 33.63
N GLU A 145 -3.24 -30.50 34.04
CA GLU A 145 -4.60 -31.05 33.95
C GLU A 145 -5.57 -30.18 34.75
N ASP A 146 -5.23 -29.95 36.02
CA ASP A 146 -5.93 -29.02 36.90
C ASP A 146 -5.07 -27.76 37.14
N PRO A 147 -5.53 -26.55 36.76
CA PRO A 147 -4.84 -25.32 37.07
C PRO A 147 -4.67 -25.11 38.58
N ILE A 148 -3.47 -24.76 39.02
CA ILE A 148 -3.17 -24.51 40.44
C ILE A 148 -3.49 -23.05 40.75
N MET A 149 -4.38 -22.80 41.70
CA MET A 149 -4.70 -21.43 42.14
C MET A 149 -3.50 -20.80 42.87
N LEU A 150 -3.19 -19.56 42.53
CA LEU A 150 -2.02 -18.82 43.03
C LEU A 150 -2.45 -17.74 44.04
N ASP A 151 -3.27 -18.15 45.01
CA ASP A 151 -3.85 -17.29 46.06
C ASP A 151 -2.90 -17.09 47.25
N SER A 152 -2.00 -18.03 47.51
CA SER A 152 -1.04 -18.06 48.61
C SER A 152 0.42 -18.00 48.15
N ASP A 153 1.33 -17.56 49.02
CA ASP A 153 2.77 -17.55 48.71
C ASP A 153 3.34 -18.97 48.65
N GLU A 154 2.76 -19.90 49.42
CA GLU A 154 3.08 -21.33 49.40
C GLU A 154 2.80 -21.95 48.03
N ALA A 155 1.61 -21.72 47.46
CA ALA A 155 1.24 -22.22 46.14
C ALA A 155 2.16 -21.65 45.04
N ARG A 156 2.49 -20.35 45.12
CA ARG A 156 3.44 -19.70 44.20
C ARG A 156 4.83 -20.35 44.30
N ALA A 157 5.35 -20.48 45.51
CA ALA A 157 6.67 -21.07 45.76
C ALA A 157 6.75 -22.54 45.29
N GLU A 158 5.68 -23.30 45.45
CA GLU A 158 5.62 -24.68 44.99
C GLU A 158 5.77 -24.79 43.47
N VAL A 159 4.99 -24.01 42.70
CA VAL A 159 5.06 -24.01 41.23
C VAL A 159 6.44 -23.52 40.75
N GLU A 160 6.99 -22.48 41.36
CA GLU A 160 8.34 -22.00 41.02
C GLU A 160 9.43 -23.04 41.33
N ALA A 161 9.26 -23.85 42.37
CA ALA A 161 10.18 -24.95 42.67
C ALA A 161 10.16 -26.04 41.60
N PHE A 162 8.99 -26.35 41.02
CA PHE A 162 8.89 -27.26 39.88
C PHE A 162 9.53 -26.67 38.62
N ASN A 163 9.27 -25.40 38.29
CA ASN A 163 9.94 -24.74 37.16
C ASN A 163 11.47 -24.71 37.35
N ALA A 164 11.95 -24.44 38.57
CA ALA A 164 13.37 -24.46 38.89
C ALA A 164 13.99 -25.85 38.72
N ALA A 165 13.28 -26.91 39.12
CA ALA A 165 13.73 -28.29 38.92
C ALA A 165 13.79 -28.67 37.43
N ILE A 166 12.78 -28.29 36.64
CA ILE A 166 12.79 -28.49 35.19
C ILE A 166 13.97 -27.73 34.57
N ARG A 167 14.16 -26.46 34.91
CA ARG A 167 15.32 -25.68 34.46
C ARG A 167 16.64 -26.39 34.80
N ASP A 168 16.79 -26.86 36.03
CA ASP A 168 18.02 -27.52 36.46
C ASP A 168 18.29 -28.82 35.70
N ALA A 169 17.25 -29.53 35.27
CA ALA A 169 17.38 -30.68 34.38
C ALA A 169 17.84 -30.30 32.96
N PHE A 170 17.65 -29.05 32.53
CA PHE A 170 18.14 -28.51 31.25
C PHE A 170 19.39 -27.62 31.39
N ARG A 171 20.08 -27.68 32.53
CA ARG A 171 21.21 -26.77 32.84
C ARG A 171 22.34 -26.87 31.82
N ASP A 172 22.71 -28.09 31.44
CA ASP A 172 23.82 -28.32 30.52
C ASP A 172 23.44 -27.98 29.06
N GLU A 173 22.14 -27.92 28.77
CA GLU A 173 21.57 -27.53 27.47
C GLU A 173 21.35 -26.02 27.32
N GLY A 174 21.60 -25.24 28.37
CA GLY A 174 21.47 -23.78 28.39
C GLY A 174 20.24 -23.23 29.14
N GLY A 175 19.65 -23.98 30.08
CA GLY A 175 18.52 -23.50 30.89
C GLY A 175 18.81 -22.16 31.58
N ASP A 176 18.07 -21.10 31.23
CA ASP A 176 18.16 -19.77 31.85
C ASP A 176 17.48 -19.79 33.23
N SER A 177 17.80 -18.83 34.08
CA SER A 177 17.22 -18.53 35.40
C SER A 177 15.70 -18.23 35.43
N CYS A 178 14.96 -18.69 34.43
CA CYS A 178 13.55 -18.47 34.19
C CYS A 178 12.67 -19.49 34.95
N GLN A 179 12.31 -19.18 36.20
CA GLN A 179 11.47 -20.06 37.05
C GLN A 179 10.16 -19.42 37.54
N ASN A 180 10.03 -18.10 37.37
CA ASN A 180 8.96 -17.33 38.00
C ASN A 180 7.60 -17.58 37.33
N ILE A 181 6.52 -17.61 38.12
CA ILE A 181 5.16 -17.86 37.63
C ILE A 181 4.59 -16.78 36.70
N ASP A 182 5.05 -15.53 36.82
CA ASP A 182 4.62 -14.37 36.04
C ASP A 182 5.37 -14.21 34.71
N ARG A 183 6.05 -15.27 34.27
CA ARG A 183 6.90 -15.22 33.09
C ARG A 183 6.09 -15.01 31.81
N ILE A 184 6.72 -14.27 30.91
CA ILE A 184 6.26 -14.07 29.54
C ILE A 184 7.17 -14.84 28.57
N ALA A 185 6.57 -15.45 27.57
CA ALA A 185 7.27 -16.12 26.47
C ALA A 185 7.03 -15.36 25.16
N ARG A 186 7.96 -15.49 24.21
CA ARG A 186 7.80 -14.85 22.90
C ARG A 186 6.57 -15.42 22.19
N LEU A 187 5.74 -14.52 21.65
CA LEU A 187 4.55 -14.93 20.91
C LEU A 187 4.97 -15.70 19.64
N PRO A 188 4.56 -16.96 19.45
CA PRO A 188 4.82 -17.69 18.23
C PRO A 188 4.24 -16.99 16.99
N TRP A 189 4.89 -17.16 15.84
CA TRP A 189 4.66 -16.46 14.57
C TRP A 189 4.82 -14.92 14.62
N SER A 190 5.50 -14.41 15.66
CA SER A 190 5.99 -13.03 15.71
C SER A 190 7.49 -12.95 15.42
N GLU A 191 7.95 -11.79 14.96
CA GLU A 191 9.35 -11.50 14.67
C GLU A 191 10.16 -11.28 15.95
N ASN A 192 11.27 -12.03 16.10
CA ASN A 192 12.31 -11.72 17.07
C ASN A 192 13.25 -10.68 16.48
N LEU A 193 13.17 -9.48 17.04
CA LEU A 193 13.99 -8.35 16.66
C LEU A 193 15.18 -8.26 17.63
N PRO A 194 16.40 -8.70 17.25
CA PRO A 194 17.58 -8.53 18.09
C PRO A 194 17.88 -7.05 18.29
N SER A 195 18.24 -6.63 19.50
CA SER A 195 18.72 -5.27 19.76
C SER A 195 19.99 -4.94 18.96
N PHE A 196 20.34 -3.66 18.83
CA PHE A 196 21.51 -3.21 18.09
C PHE A 196 22.79 -3.91 18.53
N LYS A 197 23.00 -4.03 19.85
CA LYS A 197 24.12 -4.76 20.44
C LYS A 197 24.15 -6.23 19.99
N LYS A 198 22.99 -6.86 19.84
CA LYS A 198 22.85 -8.24 19.36
C LYS A 198 23.07 -8.34 17.84
N ARG A 199 22.60 -7.37 17.05
CA ARG A 199 22.83 -7.29 15.59
C ARG A 199 24.32 -7.14 15.25
N LYS A 200 25.03 -6.24 15.92
CA LYS A 200 26.50 -6.11 15.78
C LYS A 200 27.26 -7.36 16.22
N ALA A 201 26.70 -8.17 17.10
CA ALA A 201 27.26 -9.47 17.47
C ALA A 201 26.89 -10.61 16.50
N GLY A 202 26.34 -10.28 15.31
CA GLY A 202 25.98 -11.23 14.26
C GLY A 202 24.63 -11.92 14.46
N ARG A 203 23.77 -11.45 15.39
CA ARG A 203 22.41 -11.97 15.50
C ARG A 203 21.50 -11.31 14.47
N GLU A 204 20.87 -12.12 13.65
CA GLU A 204 19.89 -11.66 12.67
C GLU A 204 18.47 -11.78 13.22
N GLN A 205 17.53 -11.19 12.49
CA GLN A 205 16.10 -11.35 12.77
C GLN A 205 15.67 -12.80 12.52
N ALA A 206 14.74 -13.30 13.33
CA ALA A 206 14.18 -14.64 13.16
C ALA A 206 12.72 -14.68 13.60
N THR A 207 11.89 -15.42 12.88
CA THR A 207 10.50 -15.66 13.29
C THR A 207 10.45 -16.69 14.42
N ALA A 208 9.70 -16.39 15.49
CA ALA A 208 9.39 -17.37 16.51
C ALA A 208 8.35 -18.36 15.98
N VAL A 209 8.50 -19.66 16.25
CA VAL A 209 7.61 -20.70 15.69
C VAL A 209 7.35 -21.82 16.68
N ILE A 210 6.20 -22.48 16.55
CA ILE A 210 5.95 -23.75 17.25
C ILE A 210 6.62 -24.88 16.50
N MET A 211 7.38 -25.67 17.25
CA MET A 211 8.14 -26.84 16.78
C MET A 211 7.32 -28.12 16.92
N GLU A 212 6.66 -28.26 18.06
CA GLU A 212 5.77 -29.38 18.39
C GLU A 212 4.64 -28.83 19.27
N GLU A 213 3.43 -29.26 19.01
CA GLU A 213 2.27 -29.04 19.88
C GLU A 213 1.46 -30.34 19.96
N GLU A 214 1.14 -30.78 21.17
CA GLU A 214 0.26 -31.91 21.44
C GLU A 214 -0.60 -31.54 22.65
N TRP A 215 -1.74 -30.89 22.38
CA TRP A 215 -2.57 -30.26 23.41
C TRP A 215 -3.29 -31.25 24.34
N ASP A 216 -3.35 -32.53 23.94
CA ASP A 216 -3.87 -33.62 24.75
C ASP A 216 -2.86 -34.10 25.82
N ARG A 217 -1.59 -33.66 25.75
CA ARG A 217 -0.61 -33.88 26.83
C ARG A 217 -0.86 -32.92 27.99
N THR A 218 -1.54 -33.42 29.01
CA THR A 218 -1.75 -32.74 30.30
C THR A 218 -1.07 -33.49 31.44
N TYR A 219 -0.70 -32.76 32.49
CA TYR A 219 0.12 -33.28 33.59
C TYR A 219 -0.39 -32.87 34.96
N SER A 220 -0.13 -33.74 35.93
CA SER A 220 -0.19 -33.45 37.37
C SER A 220 1.20 -33.04 37.88
N LEU A 221 1.29 -32.39 39.04
CA LEU A 221 2.60 -32.12 39.66
C LEU A 221 3.37 -33.40 40.01
N SER A 222 2.69 -34.51 40.28
CA SER A 222 3.33 -35.79 40.58
C SER A 222 4.12 -36.36 39.40
N ASP A 223 3.77 -36.01 38.16
CA ASP A 223 4.51 -36.44 36.96
C ASP A 223 5.93 -35.87 36.92
N PHE A 224 6.19 -34.81 37.69
CA PHE A 224 7.50 -34.16 37.83
C PHE A 224 8.21 -34.48 39.14
N ALA A 225 7.68 -35.38 39.97
CA ALA A 225 8.25 -35.69 41.29
C ALA A 225 9.71 -36.18 41.19
N ALA A 226 10.03 -37.02 40.20
CA ALA A 226 11.39 -37.51 39.96
C ALA A 226 12.34 -36.38 39.52
N VAL A 227 11.86 -35.45 38.69
CA VAL A 227 12.63 -34.27 38.23
C VAL A 227 12.94 -33.36 39.42
N LYS A 228 11.94 -33.10 40.28
CA LYS A 228 12.09 -32.28 41.49
C LYS A 228 13.02 -32.91 42.52
N ALA A 229 12.99 -34.24 42.68
CA ALA A 229 13.88 -34.95 43.59
C ALA A 229 15.36 -34.93 43.15
N ALA A 230 15.63 -34.86 41.84
CA ALA A 230 16.98 -34.88 41.29
C ALA A 230 17.71 -33.51 41.35
N ALA A 231 16.98 -32.41 41.57
CA ALA A 231 17.54 -31.05 41.56
C ALA A 231 18.10 -30.64 42.95
N ALA A 232 19.42 -30.74 43.16
CA ALA A 232 20.14 -30.23 44.33
C ALA A 232 21.07 -29.02 43.98
N PRO A 233 21.38 -28.09 44.89
CA PRO A 233 21.83 -26.74 44.52
C PRO A 233 23.34 -26.61 44.28
N ALA A 234 23.75 -26.06 43.12
CA ALA A 234 25.13 -25.65 42.85
C ALA A 234 25.23 -24.20 42.29
N LYS A 235 26.12 -23.40 42.90
CA LYS A 235 26.43 -21.97 42.61
C LYS A 235 27.11 -21.78 41.24
N GLN A 236 26.70 -20.75 40.48
CA GLN A 236 27.23 -20.41 39.14
C GLN A 236 28.45 -19.45 39.18
N PRO A 237 29.47 -19.65 38.32
CA PRO A 237 30.39 -18.60 37.88
C PRO A 237 30.13 -18.15 36.42
N LYS A 238 30.24 -16.84 36.14
CA LYS A 238 30.03 -16.22 34.80
C LYS A 238 31.30 -16.26 33.94
N LYS A 239 31.21 -16.70 32.67
CA LYS A 239 32.25 -16.49 31.64
C LYS A 239 31.76 -15.53 30.54
N LYS A 240 32.65 -14.61 30.10
CA LYS A 240 32.46 -13.69 28.98
C LYS A 240 33.12 -14.25 27.71
N GLY A 241 32.40 -14.34 26.60
CA GLY A 241 32.95 -14.62 25.27
C GLY A 241 33.41 -13.35 24.55
N LYS A 242 34.51 -13.45 23.78
CA LYS A 242 35.04 -12.41 22.89
C LYS A 242 34.31 -12.43 21.54
N ALA A 243 34.09 -11.26 20.93
CA ALA A 243 33.53 -11.09 19.58
C ALA A 243 34.62 -10.68 18.56
N ALA A 244 34.32 -10.87 17.27
CA ALA A 244 35.20 -10.80 16.10
C ALA A 244 35.36 -9.37 15.48
N ASP A 245 36.28 -9.27 14.51
CA ASP A 245 37.01 -8.09 13.98
C ASP A 245 36.30 -7.31 12.84
N PRO A 246 36.11 -5.96 12.93
CA PRO A 246 35.38 -5.12 11.96
C PRO A 246 36.25 -4.12 11.13
N SER A 247 37.38 -4.55 10.56
CA SER A 247 38.43 -3.67 10.00
C SER A 247 38.14 -2.88 8.68
N ALA A 248 36.90 -2.78 8.19
CA ALA A 248 36.62 -2.27 6.82
C ALA A 248 36.23 -0.78 6.72
N VAL A 249 36.00 -0.06 7.82
CA VAL A 249 35.38 1.29 7.82
C VAL A 249 36.35 2.44 8.18
N ILE A 250 37.63 2.13 8.39
CA ILE A 250 38.61 3.11 8.90
C ILE A 250 39.34 3.79 7.73
N PRO A 251 39.41 5.14 7.66
CA PRO A 251 40.12 5.84 6.59
C PRO A 251 41.62 5.56 6.61
N THR A 252 42.16 5.19 5.45
CA THR A 252 43.61 5.08 5.20
C THR A 252 44.27 6.45 4.97
N THR A 253 43.50 7.49 4.67
CA THR A 253 43.95 8.86 4.38
C THR A 253 43.70 9.82 5.55
N ARG A 254 44.40 10.97 5.54
CA ARG A 254 44.24 12.06 6.53
C ARG A 254 44.12 13.40 5.80
N ASP A 255 42.93 14.01 5.84
CA ASP A 255 42.70 15.31 5.21
C ASP A 255 43.02 16.44 6.18
N ARG A 256 43.63 17.52 5.69
CA ARG A 256 44.06 18.64 6.54
C ARG A 256 43.04 19.78 6.55
N LEU A 257 42.61 20.19 7.74
CA LEU A 257 41.79 21.39 7.93
C LEU A 257 42.64 22.66 7.76
N LYS A 258 42.23 23.61 6.89
CA LYS A 258 42.99 24.83 6.63
C LYS A 258 42.87 25.83 7.79
N LYS A 259 41.65 26.21 8.16
CA LYS A 259 41.33 27.07 9.32
C LYS A 259 40.20 26.47 10.14
N ILE A 260 40.15 26.75 11.45
CA ILE A 260 39.11 26.22 12.34
C ILE A 260 37.70 26.70 11.93
N ASP A 261 37.59 27.91 11.37
CA ASP A 261 36.32 28.48 10.89
C ASP A 261 35.77 27.77 9.65
N ASP A 262 36.60 27.02 8.91
CA ASP A 262 36.15 26.23 7.77
C ASP A 262 35.19 25.09 8.20
N LEU A 263 35.23 24.70 9.49
CA LEU A 263 34.23 23.80 10.07
C LEU A 263 32.82 24.39 10.06
N GLY A 264 32.68 25.71 9.85
CA GLY A 264 31.40 26.37 9.61
C GLY A 264 30.62 25.82 8.42
N LYS A 265 31.30 25.22 7.42
CA LYS A 265 30.65 24.53 6.30
C LYS A 265 29.73 23.39 6.76
N TRP A 266 30.09 22.71 7.84
CA TRP A 266 29.32 21.62 8.45
C TRP A 266 28.47 22.10 9.63
N ARG A 267 28.33 23.42 9.81
CA ARG A 267 27.60 24.06 10.92
C ARG A 267 28.02 23.55 12.31
N VAL A 268 29.27 23.11 12.46
CA VAL A 268 29.79 22.59 13.73
C VAL A 268 29.70 23.67 14.81
N PRO A 269 29.04 23.41 15.96
CA PRO A 269 28.89 24.36 17.06
C PRO A 269 30.22 24.92 17.58
N LYS A 270 30.16 26.14 18.14
CA LYS A 270 31.33 26.84 18.70
C LYS A 270 32.05 26.00 19.78
N ARG A 271 31.30 25.26 20.60
CA ARG A 271 31.80 24.31 21.62
C ARG A 271 32.88 23.37 21.07
N TYR A 272 32.63 22.73 19.93
CA TYR A 272 33.59 21.77 19.38
C TYR A 272 34.82 22.47 18.80
N ARG A 273 34.69 23.70 18.29
CA ARG A 273 35.85 24.50 17.83
C ARG A 273 36.74 24.87 19.01
N GLU A 274 36.15 25.27 20.13
CA GLU A 274 36.86 25.56 21.38
C GLU A 274 37.55 24.30 21.94
N LEU A 275 36.85 23.17 21.99
CA LEU A 275 37.42 21.88 22.40
C LEU A 275 38.59 21.44 21.51
N ILE A 276 38.49 21.62 20.18
CA ILE A 276 39.58 21.29 19.26
C ILE A 276 40.81 22.16 19.53
N LEU A 277 40.60 23.48 19.68
CA LEU A 277 41.69 24.43 19.92
C LEU A 277 42.39 24.17 21.26
N ASN A 278 41.61 23.99 22.33
CA ASN A 278 42.12 23.99 23.70
C ASN A 278 42.37 22.59 24.27
N GLY A 279 41.79 21.55 23.68
CA GLY A 279 41.82 20.18 24.19
C GLY A 279 40.82 19.90 25.34
N HIS A 280 40.24 20.94 25.91
CA HIS A 280 39.21 20.90 26.96
C HIS A 280 38.38 22.19 26.96
N LEU A 281 37.28 22.21 27.71
CA LEU A 281 36.54 23.44 27.99
C LEU A 281 37.17 24.16 29.19
N ASN A 282 37.47 25.45 29.05
CA ASN A 282 38.06 26.27 30.10
C ASN A 282 37.00 26.92 31.03
N ASP A 283 35.79 27.15 30.51
CA ASP A 283 34.80 28.04 31.14
C ASP A 283 33.37 27.44 31.16
N ASP A 284 33.22 26.13 31.37
CA ASP A 284 31.89 25.51 31.54
C ASP A 284 31.83 24.59 32.79
N PRO A 285 31.67 25.17 33.99
CA PRO A 285 31.65 24.43 35.25
C PRO A 285 30.48 23.43 35.35
N GLU A 286 29.37 23.71 34.68
CA GLU A 286 28.18 22.84 34.70
C GLU A 286 28.41 21.56 33.91
N GLU A 287 29.07 21.64 32.74
CA GLU A 287 29.35 20.46 31.92
C GLU A 287 30.40 19.54 32.59
N VAL A 288 31.42 20.13 33.22
CA VAL A 288 32.42 19.40 34.01
C VAL A 288 31.76 18.72 35.20
N ALA A 289 30.85 19.41 35.91
CA ALA A 289 30.08 18.84 37.01
C ALA A 289 29.14 17.72 36.55
N ALA A 290 28.50 17.85 35.38
CA ALA A 290 27.61 16.83 34.82
C ALA A 290 28.36 15.54 34.44
N LYS A 291 29.54 15.66 33.81
CA LYS A 291 30.38 14.49 33.49
C LYS A 291 30.93 13.84 34.75
N ARG A 292 31.30 14.63 35.77
CA ARG A 292 31.71 14.15 37.09
C ARG A 292 30.60 13.44 37.85
N ALA A 293 29.34 13.88 37.71
CA ALA A 293 28.20 13.25 38.38
C ALA A 293 27.94 11.80 37.91
N ASN A 294 28.25 11.48 36.66
CA ASN A 294 28.08 10.14 36.11
C ASN A 294 29.20 9.15 36.52
N THR A 295 30.41 9.63 36.77
CA THR A 295 31.61 8.79 36.91
C THR A 295 32.31 8.94 38.26
N GLY A 296 31.97 9.99 39.03
CA GLY A 296 32.65 10.40 40.25
C GLY A 296 34.01 11.09 40.03
N LYS A 297 34.43 11.34 38.78
CA LYS A 297 35.76 11.87 38.44
C LYS A 297 35.68 12.95 37.36
N ASP A 298 36.64 13.88 37.36
CA ASP A 298 36.73 14.89 36.31
C ASP A 298 37.08 14.20 34.96
N PRO A 299 36.54 14.69 33.83
CA PRO A 299 36.67 14.02 32.54
C PRO A 299 38.12 13.98 32.05
N SER A 300 38.55 12.79 31.60
CA SER A 300 39.93 12.56 31.15
C SER A 300 40.21 13.19 29.78
N ARG A 301 41.49 13.43 29.46
CA ARG A 301 41.93 13.90 28.13
C ARG A 301 41.41 13.01 26.98
N SER A 302 41.31 11.69 27.21
CA SER A 302 40.73 10.75 26.24
C SER A 302 39.21 10.83 26.11
N GLU A 303 38.50 11.27 27.15
CA GLU A 303 37.04 11.48 27.08
C GLU A 303 36.71 12.74 26.29
N TRP A 304 37.49 13.82 26.46
CA TRP A 304 37.36 15.02 25.62
C TRP A 304 37.67 14.76 24.16
N LEU A 305 38.75 14.02 23.90
CA LEU A 305 39.08 13.57 22.53
C LEU A 305 37.91 12.79 21.92
N PHE A 306 37.36 11.83 22.66
CA PHE A 306 36.25 11.01 22.18
C PHE A 306 34.97 11.82 21.91
N ASP A 307 34.66 12.81 22.76
CA ASP A 307 33.55 13.75 22.57
C ASP A 307 33.73 14.60 21.30
N VAL A 308 34.93 15.10 21.02
CA VAL A 308 35.22 15.82 19.78
C VAL A 308 35.06 14.94 18.55
N VAL A 309 35.60 13.72 18.57
CA VAL A 309 35.50 12.78 17.44
C VAL A 309 34.04 12.41 17.16
N THR A 310 33.27 12.09 18.20
CA THR A 310 31.84 11.75 18.07
C THR A 310 31.02 12.96 17.62
N GLY A 311 31.28 14.15 18.18
CA GLY A 311 30.66 15.41 17.80
C GLY A 311 30.86 15.74 16.33
N LEU A 312 32.10 15.79 15.85
CA LEU A 312 32.40 16.09 14.44
C LEU A 312 31.74 15.09 13.49
N MET A 313 31.70 13.81 13.85
CA MET A 313 31.08 12.78 13.03
C MET A 313 29.55 12.95 12.93
N ARG A 314 28.87 13.38 14.00
CA ARG A 314 27.43 13.71 13.99
C ARG A 314 27.07 14.86 13.06
N TYR A 315 27.97 15.84 12.91
CA TYR A 315 27.80 16.96 11.98
C TYR A 315 28.25 16.64 10.54
N GLY A 316 28.49 15.36 10.22
CA GLY A 316 28.82 14.92 8.86
C GLY A 316 30.20 15.34 8.39
N VAL A 317 31.12 15.63 9.31
CA VAL A 317 32.53 15.90 8.97
C VAL A 317 33.18 14.59 8.51
N PRO A 318 33.82 14.53 7.33
CA PRO A 318 34.41 13.29 6.81
C PRO A 318 35.42 12.67 7.77
N MET A 319 35.39 11.34 7.92
CA MET A 319 36.25 10.62 8.88
C MET A 319 37.75 10.84 8.62
N ALA A 320 38.17 11.00 7.36
CA ALA A 320 39.55 11.33 7.00
C ALA A 320 39.97 12.72 7.51
N LEU A 321 39.05 13.69 7.52
CA LEU A 321 39.26 15.03 8.05
C LEU A 321 39.25 15.03 9.59
N ILE A 322 38.36 14.25 10.22
CA ILE A 322 38.38 14.03 11.67
C ILE A 322 39.72 13.45 12.11
N LYS A 323 40.23 12.44 11.39
CA LYS A 323 41.56 11.85 11.61
C LYS A 323 42.67 12.88 11.46
N GLY A 324 42.59 13.76 10.46
CA GLY A 324 43.51 14.88 10.31
C GLY A 324 43.49 15.83 11.52
N ILE A 325 42.30 16.22 11.99
CA ILE A 325 42.14 17.16 13.13
C ILE A 325 42.75 16.60 14.41
N ILE A 326 42.43 15.35 14.79
CA ILE A 326 42.91 14.78 16.06
C ILE A 326 44.39 14.39 16.06
N MET A 327 45.07 14.54 14.92
CA MET A 327 46.50 14.28 14.78
C MET A 327 47.30 15.53 14.43
N ASP A 328 46.65 16.68 14.26
CA ASP A 328 47.30 17.95 13.89
C ASP A 328 47.83 18.67 15.13
N GLU A 329 49.14 18.93 15.14
CA GLU A 329 49.86 19.57 16.25
C GLU A 329 49.36 20.98 16.62
N ARG A 330 48.63 21.65 15.71
CA ARG A 330 48.05 22.98 15.94
C ARG A 330 46.87 22.96 16.91
N PHE A 331 46.31 21.79 17.22
CA PHE A 331 45.10 21.64 18.02
C PHE A 331 45.40 20.95 19.35
N GLY A 332 44.97 21.56 20.45
CA GLY A 332 45.16 21.02 21.81
C GLY A 332 44.55 19.62 21.99
N ILE A 333 43.45 19.32 21.29
CA ILE A 333 42.80 18.00 21.37
C ILE A 333 43.70 16.84 20.88
N SER A 334 44.70 17.14 20.04
CA SER A 334 45.61 16.13 19.49
C SER A 334 46.68 15.65 20.48
N GLU A 335 46.91 16.38 21.57
CA GLU A 335 48.03 16.15 22.48
C GLU A 335 48.04 14.71 23.03
N SER A 336 46.88 14.24 23.50
CA SER A 336 46.70 12.88 24.02
C SER A 336 46.93 11.77 22.99
N VAL A 337 46.77 12.07 21.70
CA VAL A 337 47.04 11.12 20.60
C VAL A 337 48.52 11.13 20.25
N ARG A 338 49.16 12.31 20.22
CA ARG A 338 50.57 12.48 19.85
C ARG A 338 51.53 11.93 20.90
N GLU A 339 51.19 12.01 22.19
CA GLU A 339 51.98 11.44 23.30
C GLU A 339 52.22 9.92 23.16
N LEU A 340 51.39 9.22 22.36
CA LEU A 340 51.51 7.78 22.12
C LEU A 340 52.54 7.42 21.03
N GLY A 341 53.17 8.40 20.39
CA GLY A 341 54.27 8.20 19.44
C GLY A 341 53.91 7.23 18.30
N ALA A 342 54.60 6.09 18.24
CA ALA A 342 54.39 5.06 17.21
C ALA A 342 52.97 4.45 17.22
N ASP A 343 52.26 4.51 18.36
CA ASP A 343 50.89 4.00 18.50
C ASP A 343 49.80 5.03 18.17
N ALA A 344 50.17 6.28 17.84
CA ALA A 344 49.24 7.38 17.62
C ALA A 344 48.20 7.09 16.51
N ASP A 345 48.62 6.53 15.37
CA ASP A 345 47.68 6.21 14.27
C ASP A 345 46.71 5.09 14.68
N ARG A 346 47.21 4.04 15.35
CA ARG A 346 46.39 2.94 15.85
C ARG A 346 45.40 3.43 16.90
N TYR A 347 45.81 4.34 17.77
CA TYR A 347 44.93 4.93 18.77
C TYR A 347 43.87 5.85 18.14
N ALA A 348 44.26 6.73 17.22
CA ALA A 348 43.34 7.58 16.46
C ALA A 348 42.30 6.73 15.70
N ASN A 349 42.75 5.68 15.00
CA ASN A 349 41.87 4.73 14.33
C ASN A 349 40.90 4.06 15.30
N ARG A 350 41.38 3.62 16.48
CA ARG A 350 40.51 3.06 17.54
C ARG A 350 39.51 4.07 18.09
N GLN A 351 39.87 5.34 18.27
CA GLN A 351 38.94 6.37 18.72
C GLN A 351 37.89 6.68 17.64
N ILE A 352 38.29 6.74 16.37
CA ILE A 352 37.39 6.92 15.23
C ILE A 352 36.50 5.71 15.03
N GLU A 353 37.02 4.50 15.16
CA GLU A 353 36.26 3.25 15.08
C GLU A 353 35.25 3.19 16.22
N ARG A 354 35.69 3.44 17.46
CA ARG A 354 34.79 3.49 18.62
C ARG A 354 33.74 4.59 18.45
N ALA A 355 34.12 5.76 17.94
CA ALA A 355 33.20 6.85 17.69
C ALA A 355 32.26 6.55 16.51
N TYR A 356 32.71 5.83 15.48
CA TYR A 356 31.86 5.36 14.38
C TYR A 356 30.87 4.31 14.88
N LEU A 357 31.32 3.41 15.75
CA LEU A 357 30.48 2.41 16.38
C LEU A 357 29.46 3.03 17.36
N GLU A 358 29.80 4.15 17.99
CA GLU A 358 28.99 4.88 18.98
C GLU A 358 28.08 5.94 18.37
N VAL A 359 28.56 6.65 17.34
CA VAL A 359 27.78 7.58 16.55
C VAL A 359 26.81 6.78 15.71
N GLY A 360 27.24 5.78 14.92
CA GLY A 360 26.34 5.02 14.05
C GLY A 360 25.28 5.90 13.36
N ASP A 361 24.14 5.32 12.99
CA ASP A 361 22.93 6.11 12.72
C ASP A 361 22.23 6.41 14.06
N THR A 362 22.93 7.01 15.03
CA THR A 362 22.35 7.37 16.33
C THR A 362 21.81 8.79 16.28
N ILE A 363 20.49 8.93 16.36
CA ILE A 363 19.79 10.20 16.24
C ILE A 363 19.37 10.69 17.63
N ASN A 364 19.86 11.85 18.04
CA ASN A 364 19.40 12.50 19.26
C ASN A 364 18.01 13.12 19.04
N VAL A 365 16.99 12.63 19.75
CA VAL A 365 15.62 13.13 19.63
C VAL A 365 15.41 14.50 20.26
N ASP A 366 16.35 14.94 21.12
CA ASP A 366 16.35 16.27 21.75
C ASP A 366 17.23 17.26 20.98
N GLU A 367 17.61 16.98 19.73
CA GLU A 367 18.34 17.94 18.88
C GLU A 367 17.53 19.25 18.78
N PRO A 368 18.06 20.38 19.32
CA PRO A 368 17.33 21.65 19.31
C PRO A 368 17.14 22.21 17.90
N ASP A 369 18.01 21.87 16.95
CA ASP A 369 17.83 22.20 15.54
C ASP A 369 16.90 21.19 14.85
N LEU A 370 15.61 21.52 14.82
CA LEU A 370 14.58 20.71 14.15
C LEU A 370 14.86 20.50 12.66
N GLN A 371 15.53 21.44 11.99
CA GLN A 371 15.85 21.33 10.57
C GLN A 371 17.00 20.33 10.35
N ALA A 372 18.01 20.34 11.22
CA ALA A 372 19.08 19.34 11.20
C ALA A 372 18.55 17.94 11.52
N LEU A 373 17.66 17.83 12.51
CA LEU A 373 17.00 16.58 12.85
C LEU A 373 16.16 16.04 11.69
N HIS A 374 15.34 16.90 11.07
CA HIS A 374 14.55 16.56 9.88
C HIS A 374 15.45 16.07 8.73
N SER A 375 16.49 16.83 8.39
CA SER A 375 17.41 16.47 7.31
C SER A 375 18.17 15.16 7.58
N THR A 376 18.51 14.88 8.85
CA THR A 376 19.20 13.64 9.22
C THR A 376 18.29 12.43 9.01
N VAL A 377 17.03 12.54 9.47
CA VAL A 377 16.01 11.50 9.29
C VAL A 377 15.68 11.29 7.81
N LEU A 378 15.51 12.37 7.05
CA LEU A 378 15.24 12.31 5.61
C LEU A 378 16.39 11.61 4.88
N ARG A 379 17.63 11.98 5.18
CA ARG A 379 18.82 11.37 4.57
C ARG A 379 18.91 9.89 4.88
N LEU A 380 18.68 9.50 6.13
CA LEU A 380 18.66 8.10 6.54
C LEU A 380 17.65 7.30 5.70
N LEU A 381 16.45 7.84 5.48
CA LEU A 381 15.42 7.22 4.64
C LEU A 381 15.87 7.14 3.18
N LEU A 382 16.40 8.23 2.62
CA LEU A 382 16.82 8.31 1.21
C LEU A 382 18.03 7.43 0.87
N THR A 383 18.94 7.22 1.82
CA THR A 383 20.09 6.33 1.62
C THR A 383 19.80 4.88 1.98
N SER A 384 18.62 4.60 2.55
CA SER A 384 18.21 3.24 2.88
C SER A 384 17.66 2.51 1.66
N THR A 385 17.59 1.19 1.74
CA THR A 385 16.87 0.36 0.74
C THR A 385 15.35 0.37 0.95
N ALA A 386 14.81 1.27 1.79
CA ALA A 386 13.37 1.35 2.01
C ALA A 386 12.69 1.87 0.73
N PRO A 387 11.72 1.13 0.15
CA PRO A 387 11.08 1.50 -1.11
C PRO A 387 10.01 2.59 -0.85
N LEU A 388 10.48 3.81 -0.57
CA LEU A 388 9.67 4.99 -0.31
C LEU A 388 9.74 5.93 -1.52
N TYR A 389 8.58 6.35 -2.00
CA TYR A 389 8.44 7.21 -3.17
C TYR A 389 7.54 8.40 -2.86
N LEU A 390 7.72 9.49 -3.60
CA LEU A 390 6.88 10.67 -3.50
C LEU A 390 5.79 10.62 -4.56
N MET A 391 4.53 10.55 -4.14
CA MET A 391 3.38 10.73 -5.03
C MET A 391 2.75 12.09 -4.74
N SER A 392 2.99 13.07 -5.62
CA SER A 392 2.63 14.49 -5.39
C SER A 392 3.21 15.02 -4.06
N LYS A 393 2.40 15.11 -3.00
CA LYS A 393 2.78 15.64 -1.66
C LYS A 393 2.66 14.61 -0.54
N VAL A 394 2.59 13.32 -0.89
CA VAL A 394 2.49 12.22 0.07
C VAL A 394 3.55 11.17 -0.21
N LEU A 395 4.13 10.62 0.86
CA LEU A 395 4.95 9.44 0.75
C LEU A 395 4.09 8.22 0.55
N VAL A 396 4.45 7.43 -0.45
CA VAL A 396 3.85 6.13 -0.72
C VAL A 396 4.92 5.05 -0.68
N ARG A 397 4.46 3.85 -0.34
CA ARG A 397 5.21 2.62 -0.50
C ARG A 397 4.45 1.70 -1.45
N ILE A 398 5.16 0.73 -2.00
CA ILE A 398 4.52 -0.31 -2.78
C ILE A 398 4.05 -1.40 -1.83
N SER A 399 2.81 -1.84 -2.00
CA SER A 399 2.18 -2.86 -1.20
C SER A 399 1.56 -3.91 -2.12
N THR A 400 1.51 -5.15 -1.65
CA THR A 400 0.81 -6.24 -2.34
C THR A 400 -0.20 -6.84 -1.39
N THR A 401 -1.46 -6.91 -1.81
CA THR A 401 -2.56 -7.41 -0.99
C THR A 401 -2.45 -8.93 -0.82
N ALA A 402 -2.44 -9.44 0.41
CA ALA A 402 -2.32 -10.87 0.69
C ALA A 402 -3.62 -11.66 0.46
N SER A 403 -4.78 -11.05 0.68
CA SER A 403 -6.09 -11.70 0.62
C SER A 403 -7.14 -10.86 -0.10
N GLU A 404 -8.17 -11.53 -0.59
CA GLU A 404 -9.34 -10.86 -1.16
C GLU A 404 -10.05 -10.10 -0.04
N HIS A 405 -10.39 -8.83 -0.29
CA HIS A 405 -11.15 -8.04 0.65
C HIS A 405 -12.01 -7.01 -0.09
N VAL A 406 -12.98 -6.47 0.63
CA VAL A 406 -13.76 -5.31 0.21
C VAL A 406 -13.25 -4.13 1.01
N ASP A 407 -12.84 -3.07 0.31
CA ASP A 407 -12.42 -1.83 0.96
C ASP A 407 -13.61 -1.29 1.79
N PRO A 408 -13.45 -1.14 3.11
CA PRO A 408 -14.58 -0.80 3.99
C PRO A 408 -15.07 0.64 3.82
N VAL A 409 -14.29 1.51 3.18
CA VAL A 409 -14.61 2.93 2.96
C VAL A 409 -15.35 3.11 1.64
N THR A 410 -14.89 2.42 0.60
CA THR A 410 -15.36 2.62 -0.78
C THR A 410 -16.23 1.49 -1.30
N GLY A 411 -16.26 0.33 -0.63
CA GLY A 411 -16.99 -0.85 -1.08
C GLY A 411 -16.38 -1.54 -2.31
N ARG A 412 -15.20 -1.08 -2.77
CA ARG A 412 -14.47 -1.66 -3.90
C ARG A 412 -13.94 -3.04 -3.55
N LYS A 413 -14.07 -3.99 -4.48
CA LYS A 413 -13.49 -5.32 -4.35
C LYS A 413 -12.03 -5.32 -4.79
N VAL A 414 -11.13 -5.84 -3.94
CA VAL A 414 -9.68 -5.97 -4.22
C VAL A 414 -9.27 -7.43 -4.12
N HIS A 415 -8.61 -7.94 -5.15
CA HIS A 415 -8.20 -9.34 -5.24
C HIS A 415 -6.81 -9.59 -4.61
N PRO A 416 -6.49 -10.84 -4.21
CA PRO A 416 -5.15 -11.19 -3.75
C PRO A 416 -4.09 -10.88 -4.81
N ASN A 417 -2.87 -10.60 -4.36
CA ASN A 417 -1.71 -10.23 -5.19
C ASN A 417 -1.88 -8.92 -5.98
N THR A 418 -2.90 -8.11 -5.66
CA THR A 418 -3.03 -6.76 -6.22
C THR A 418 -1.89 -5.90 -5.68
N THR A 419 -1.13 -5.28 -6.58
CA THR A 419 -0.04 -4.36 -6.20
C THR A 419 -0.53 -2.92 -6.34
N GLU A 420 -0.30 -2.11 -5.30
CA GLU A 420 -0.80 -0.75 -5.20
C GLU A 420 0.13 0.17 -4.41
N PHE A 421 -0.07 1.48 -4.56
CA PHE A 421 0.49 2.46 -3.65
C PHE A 421 -0.29 2.46 -2.34
N ALA A 422 0.44 2.31 -1.24
CA ALA A 422 -0.07 2.52 0.10
C ALA A 422 0.55 3.81 0.66
N ILE A 423 -0.28 4.74 1.10
CA ILE A 423 0.17 5.94 1.80
C ILE A 423 0.97 5.52 3.04
N VAL A 424 2.15 6.10 3.21
CA VAL A 424 3.02 5.82 4.34
C VAL A 424 2.39 6.38 5.60
N SER A 425 1.99 5.48 6.50
CA SER A 425 1.44 5.85 7.80
C SER A 425 2.53 6.19 8.80
N ARG A 426 2.17 6.97 9.83
CA ARG A 426 3.04 7.27 10.97
C ARG A 426 3.59 5.99 11.64
N PRO A 427 2.78 4.96 11.97
CA PRO A 427 3.29 3.69 12.49
C PRO A 427 4.29 2.99 11.56
N TYR A 428 4.02 3.00 10.25
CA TYR A 428 4.93 2.39 9.28
C TYR A 428 6.29 3.11 9.27
N LEU A 429 6.30 4.44 9.25
CA LEU A 429 7.55 5.19 9.19
C LEU A 429 8.34 5.07 10.51
N LEU A 430 7.66 5.03 11.66
CA LEU A 430 8.28 4.70 12.95
C LEU A 430 8.98 3.34 12.91
N ARG A 431 8.33 2.31 12.34
CA ARG A 431 8.92 0.98 12.16
C ARG A 431 10.17 1.01 11.29
N VAL A 432 10.11 1.71 10.15
CA VAL A 432 11.25 1.85 9.23
C VAL A 432 12.41 2.53 9.93
N LEU A 433 12.18 3.69 10.55
CA LEU A 433 13.23 4.44 11.25
C LEU A 433 13.85 3.64 12.40
N SER A 434 13.05 2.90 13.17
CA SER A 434 13.54 2.04 14.26
C SER A 434 14.47 0.92 13.78
N ARG A 435 14.38 0.53 12.50
CA ARG A 435 15.29 -0.45 11.89
C ARG A 435 16.57 0.21 11.35
N LEU A 436 16.48 1.46 10.92
CA LEU A 436 17.57 2.18 10.28
C LEU A 436 18.49 2.89 11.28
N ALA A 437 17.97 3.37 12.41
CA ALA A 437 18.71 4.19 13.36
C ALA A 437 18.43 3.83 14.82
N THR A 438 19.39 4.16 15.70
CA THR A 438 19.18 4.13 17.15
C THR A 438 18.78 5.53 17.61
N PHE A 439 17.63 5.70 18.22
CA PHE A 439 17.21 7.02 18.71
C PHE A 439 17.60 7.16 20.18
N ILE A 440 18.19 8.29 20.56
CA ILE A 440 18.65 8.53 21.94
C ILE A 440 18.12 9.85 22.48
N LYS A 441 17.98 9.92 23.80
CA LYS A 441 17.61 11.10 24.56
C LYS A 441 18.62 11.34 25.68
N TYR A 442 19.01 12.58 25.92
CA TYR A 442 19.87 12.92 27.05
C TYR A 442 19.03 13.42 28.22
N VAL A 443 19.04 12.69 29.34
CA VAL A 443 18.31 13.07 30.56
C VAL A 443 19.27 13.09 31.73
N LYS A 444 19.52 14.29 32.28
CA LYS A 444 20.40 14.50 33.46
C LYS A 444 21.78 13.84 33.31
N GLY A 445 22.39 13.97 32.14
CA GLY A 445 23.70 13.38 31.82
C GLY A 445 23.66 11.91 31.41
N VAL A 446 22.52 11.22 31.48
CA VAL A 446 22.38 9.82 31.05
C VAL A 446 21.84 9.75 29.63
N THR A 447 22.48 8.93 28.78
CA THR A 447 21.97 8.62 27.44
C THR A 447 20.97 7.48 27.54
N LEU A 448 19.72 7.76 27.19
CA LEU A 448 18.66 6.76 27.13
C LEU A 448 18.34 6.46 25.68
N THR A 449 18.34 5.19 25.30
CA THR A 449 17.78 4.79 24.00
C THR A 449 16.26 4.88 24.07
N VAL A 450 15.67 5.49 23.06
CA VAL A 450 14.24 5.76 22.95
C VAL A 450 13.76 5.34 21.55
N PRO A 451 12.45 5.16 21.32
CA PRO A 451 11.92 5.06 19.96
C PRO A 451 12.13 6.39 19.21
N PRO A 452 12.06 6.38 17.86
CA PRO A 452 11.97 7.62 17.09
C PRO A 452 10.83 8.48 17.63
N ASN A 453 11.09 9.77 17.89
CA ASN A 453 10.03 10.65 18.41
C ASN A 453 9.01 10.98 17.31
N GLU A 454 7.78 11.32 17.72
CA GLU A 454 6.72 11.64 16.75
C GLU A 454 7.00 12.92 15.94
N ARG A 455 7.82 13.84 16.44
CA ARG A 455 8.17 15.08 15.74
C ARG A 455 9.01 14.80 14.50
N CYS A 456 9.97 13.88 14.58
CA CYS A 456 10.80 13.43 13.46
C CYS A 456 9.94 12.86 12.32
N VAL A 457 8.96 12.02 12.69
CA VAL A 457 8.09 11.36 11.73
C VAL A 457 7.07 12.33 11.14
N SER A 458 6.51 13.22 11.97
CA SER A 458 5.55 14.22 11.51
C SER A 458 6.19 15.17 10.50
N ALA A 459 7.41 15.67 10.77
CA ALA A 459 8.11 16.56 9.84
C ALA A 459 8.26 15.95 8.43
N VAL A 460 8.67 14.69 8.34
CA VAL A 460 8.82 13.99 7.06
C VAL A 460 7.47 13.73 6.37
N LEU A 461 6.41 13.38 7.12
CA LEU A 461 5.10 13.07 6.54
C LEU A 461 4.30 14.33 6.17
N ASP A 462 4.52 15.43 6.88
CA ASP A 462 3.85 16.71 6.63
C ASP A 462 4.46 17.40 5.40
N HIS A 463 5.78 17.28 5.19
CA HIS A 463 6.51 17.92 4.08
C HIS A 463 7.48 16.97 3.35
N PRO A 464 7.00 15.84 2.79
CA PRO A 464 7.88 14.85 2.14
C PRO A 464 8.56 15.36 0.86
N GLU A 465 8.06 16.44 0.28
CA GLU A 465 8.63 17.11 -0.88
C GLU A 465 9.88 17.95 -0.56
N GLU A 466 10.11 18.28 0.72
CA GLU A 466 11.28 19.06 1.12
C GLU A 466 12.57 18.25 0.93
N PRO A 467 13.62 18.85 0.34
CA PRO A 467 14.89 18.16 0.19
C PRO A 467 15.62 18.07 1.53
N ALA A 468 16.53 17.10 1.65
CA ALA A 468 17.57 17.15 2.67
C ALA A 468 18.45 18.39 2.46
N LEU A 469 19.24 18.76 3.47
CA LEU A 469 20.15 19.91 3.40
C LEU A 469 21.20 19.79 2.29
N ASP A 470 21.51 18.57 1.81
CA ASP A 470 22.39 18.32 0.67
C ASP A 470 21.67 18.29 -0.69
N GLY A 471 20.35 18.52 -0.70
CA GLY A 471 19.51 18.54 -1.89
C GLY A 471 18.86 17.21 -2.26
N ALA A 472 19.12 16.12 -1.52
CA ALA A 472 18.54 14.81 -1.82
C ALA A 472 17.01 14.80 -1.59
N ARG A 473 16.28 14.08 -2.45
CA ARG A 473 14.80 14.01 -2.47
C ARG A 473 14.32 12.58 -2.70
N PHE A 474 13.09 12.30 -2.28
CA PHE A 474 12.43 11.05 -2.63
C PHE A 474 12.13 11.00 -4.12
N ASP A 475 12.27 9.81 -4.70
CA ASP A 475 11.98 9.59 -6.11
C ASP A 475 10.48 9.80 -6.39
N PRO A 476 10.10 10.66 -7.36
CA PRO A 476 8.71 10.89 -7.70
C PRO A 476 8.12 9.69 -8.46
N VAL A 477 7.01 9.15 -7.99
CA VAL A 477 6.32 8.05 -8.66
C VAL A 477 5.00 8.50 -9.28
N VAL A 478 4.79 8.14 -10.55
CA VAL A 478 3.59 8.53 -11.31
C VAL A 478 2.70 7.35 -11.67
N ALA A 479 3.23 6.13 -11.74
CA ALA A 479 2.43 4.94 -12.02
C ALA A 479 3.12 3.66 -11.54
N LEU A 480 2.30 2.62 -11.38
CA LEU A 480 2.75 1.26 -11.13
C LEU A 480 2.46 0.39 -12.35
N SER A 481 3.42 -0.44 -12.74
CA SER A 481 3.27 -1.40 -13.83
C SER A 481 3.57 -2.81 -13.35
N ARG A 482 2.65 -3.75 -13.59
CA ARG A 482 2.83 -5.21 -13.37
C ARG A 482 3.23 -5.94 -14.67
N VAL A 483 3.66 -5.18 -15.66
CA VAL A 483 4.15 -5.63 -16.97
C VAL A 483 5.40 -4.82 -17.37
N PRO A 484 6.28 -5.35 -18.22
CA PRO A 484 7.36 -4.57 -18.83
C PRO A 484 6.83 -3.33 -19.58
N THR A 485 7.63 -2.29 -19.69
CA THR A 485 7.29 -1.14 -20.54
C THR A 485 7.75 -1.40 -21.98
N LEU A 486 7.37 -0.54 -22.93
CA LEU A 486 7.83 -0.67 -24.31
C LEU A 486 9.35 -0.56 -24.44
N THR A 487 10.05 -0.01 -23.46
CA THR A 487 11.50 0.23 -23.53
C THR A 487 12.29 -0.47 -22.43
N ARG A 488 11.64 -1.06 -21.41
CA ARG A 488 12.32 -1.61 -20.24
C ARG A 488 11.67 -2.90 -19.75
N ASN A 489 12.52 -3.91 -19.53
CA ASN A 489 12.13 -5.25 -19.08
C ASN A 489 12.56 -5.56 -17.65
N GLU A 490 13.40 -4.74 -17.02
CA GLU A 490 13.89 -4.98 -15.66
C GLU A 490 12.94 -4.42 -14.60
N PRO A 491 12.74 -5.11 -13.46
CA PRO A 491 11.95 -4.60 -12.35
C PRO A 491 12.60 -3.36 -11.68
N GLY A 492 11.79 -2.64 -10.93
CA GLY A 492 12.19 -1.49 -10.12
C GLY A 492 11.72 -0.15 -10.66
N TYR A 493 12.17 0.92 -10.01
CA TYR A 493 11.84 2.29 -10.38
C TYR A 493 12.58 2.72 -11.65
N ASP A 494 11.87 3.40 -12.56
CA ASP A 494 12.43 4.05 -13.75
C ASP A 494 12.48 5.56 -13.59
N PRO A 495 13.66 6.16 -13.31
CA PRO A 495 13.79 7.59 -13.14
C PRO A 495 13.40 8.41 -14.38
N ALA A 496 13.47 7.83 -15.58
CA ALA A 496 13.15 8.56 -16.82
C ALA A 496 11.63 8.75 -17.01
N THR A 497 10.83 7.81 -16.52
CA THR A 497 9.37 7.81 -16.70
C THR A 497 8.60 8.02 -15.39
N GLY A 498 9.25 7.88 -14.24
CA GLY A 498 8.60 7.88 -12.92
C GLY A 498 7.74 6.63 -12.67
N ILE A 499 7.85 5.59 -13.49
CA ILE A 499 7.07 4.35 -13.38
C ILE A 499 7.83 3.36 -12.51
N PHE A 500 7.15 2.74 -11.56
CA PHE A 500 7.68 1.57 -10.87
C PHE A 500 7.22 0.28 -11.56
N ILE A 501 8.16 -0.49 -12.08
CA ILE A 501 7.94 -1.79 -12.72
C ILE A 501 8.00 -2.87 -11.65
N ALA A 502 6.83 -3.23 -11.11
CA ALA A 502 6.68 -4.32 -10.16
C ALA A 502 6.48 -5.62 -10.93
N ILE A 503 7.54 -6.27 -11.41
CA ILE A 503 7.50 -7.62 -12.00
C ILE A 503 8.45 -8.54 -11.24
N SER A 504 8.22 -9.85 -11.29
CA SER A 504 9.15 -10.85 -10.78
C SER A 504 9.54 -11.85 -11.87
N ASP A 505 10.62 -12.60 -11.65
CA ASP A 505 11.07 -13.64 -12.59
C ASP A 505 9.97 -14.69 -12.85
N ASP A 506 9.13 -14.96 -11.85
CA ASP A 506 7.98 -15.89 -11.95
C ASP A 506 6.88 -15.42 -12.91
N ASP A 507 6.84 -14.13 -13.29
CA ASP A 507 5.87 -13.61 -14.27
C ASP A 507 6.16 -14.12 -15.70
N GLY A 508 7.38 -14.63 -15.96
CA GLY A 508 7.73 -15.33 -17.21
C GLY A 508 7.80 -14.44 -18.46
N PHE A 509 8.03 -13.14 -18.31
CA PHE A 509 8.22 -12.22 -19.43
C PHE A 509 9.60 -12.41 -20.07
N GLY A 510 9.62 -12.73 -21.36
CA GLY A 510 10.85 -12.81 -22.14
C GLY A 510 11.18 -11.50 -22.88
N ASP A 511 12.33 -11.47 -23.53
CA ASP A 511 12.75 -10.34 -24.35
C ASP A 511 11.98 -10.28 -25.67
N VAL A 512 11.50 -9.10 -26.00
CA VAL A 512 10.91 -8.77 -27.29
C VAL A 512 11.93 -7.90 -28.06
N PRO A 513 12.12 -8.06 -29.38
CA PRO A 513 12.95 -7.16 -30.17
C PRO A 513 12.43 -5.71 -30.15
N MET A 514 13.31 -4.72 -30.35
CA MET A 514 12.91 -3.31 -30.45
C MET A 514 12.33 -2.93 -31.82
N GLN A 515 12.65 -3.71 -32.86
CA GLN A 515 12.18 -3.50 -34.23
C GLN A 515 11.63 -4.80 -34.83
N PRO A 516 10.52 -5.36 -34.30
CA PRO A 516 9.87 -6.50 -34.93
C PRO A 516 9.30 -6.11 -36.31
N THR A 517 9.19 -7.10 -37.18
CA THR A 517 8.62 -6.99 -38.53
C THR A 517 7.09 -6.91 -38.51
N LYS A 518 6.49 -6.51 -39.64
CA LYS A 518 5.02 -6.48 -39.79
C LYS A 518 4.42 -7.90 -39.71
N GLU A 519 5.12 -8.89 -40.26
CA GLU A 519 4.71 -10.30 -40.24
C GLU A 519 4.68 -10.85 -38.81
N GLU A 520 5.69 -10.53 -37.99
CA GLU A 520 5.71 -10.87 -36.57
C GLU A 520 4.58 -10.19 -35.80
N ALA A 521 4.27 -8.93 -36.14
CA ALA A 521 3.14 -8.21 -35.54
C ALA A 521 1.78 -8.81 -35.91
N LEU A 522 1.59 -9.30 -37.14
CA LEU A 522 0.37 -10.02 -37.54
C LEU A 522 0.21 -11.33 -36.76
N ALA A 523 1.29 -12.12 -36.63
CA ALA A 523 1.26 -13.35 -35.84
C ALA A 523 0.99 -13.07 -34.34
N ALA A 524 1.55 -11.98 -33.81
CA ALA A 524 1.29 -11.52 -32.46
C ALA A 524 -0.17 -11.08 -32.27
N LEU A 525 -0.77 -10.40 -33.26
CA LEU A 525 -2.17 -10.01 -33.22
C LEU A 525 -3.12 -11.23 -33.08
N ASP A 526 -2.82 -12.33 -33.75
CA ASP A 526 -3.58 -13.58 -33.60
C ASP A 526 -3.52 -14.15 -32.18
N VAL A 527 -2.38 -14.02 -31.50
CA VAL A 527 -2.23 -14.40 -30.08
C VAL A 527 -3.13 -13.53 -29.19
N ILE A 528 -3.19 -12.22 -29.44
CA ILE A 528 -4.03 -11.29 -28.68
C ILE A 528 -5.52 -11.58 -28.90
N ARG A 529 -5.91 -11.93 -30.13
CA ARG A 529 -7.31 -12.22 -30.51
C ARG A 529 -7.79 -13.60 -30.06
N ARG A 530 -6.89 -14.52 -29.76
CA ARG A 530 -7.23 -15.91 -29.40
C ARG A 530 -8.28 -16.04 -28.27
N PRO A 531 -8.23 -15.27 -27.17
CA PRO A 531 -9.26 -15.35 -26.11
C PRO A 531 -10.64 -14.86 -26.58
N LEU A 532 -10.71 -14.13 -27.70
CA LEU A 532 -11.93 -13.55 -28.26
C LEU A 532 -12.59 -14.47 -29.31
N ARG A 533 -12.02 -15.64 -29.61
CA ARG A 533 -12.42 -16.51 -30.75
C ARG A 533 -13.86 -17.04 -30.73
N GLU A 534 -14.50 -17.07 -29.57
CA GLU A 534 -15.91 -17.50 -29.40
C GLU A 534 -16.83 -16.32 -29.05
N TYR A 535 -16.32 -15.08 -29.08
CA TYR A 535 -17.15 -13.90 -28.93
C TYR A 535 -17.76 -13.50 -30.26
N ASP A 536 -19.07 -13.32 -30.23
CA ASP A 536 -19.83 -12.78 -31.34
C ASP A 536 -19.92 -11.25 -31.22
N PHE A 537 -19.36 -10.56 -32.21
CA PHE A 537 -19.43 -9.12 -32.35
C PHE A 537 -20.39 -8.76 -33.50
N PRO A 538 -21.28 -7.77 -33.31
CA PRO A 538 -22.22 -7.37 -34.36
C PRO A 538 -21.52 -6.62 -35.50
N ASP A 539 -20.33 -6.09 -35.26
CA ASP A 539 -19.55 -5.31 -36.22
C ASP A 539 -18.02 -5.48 -35.99
N PRO A 540 -17.18 -5.25 -37.01
CA PRO A 540 -15.73 -5.35 -36.90
C PRO A 540 -15.09 -4.33 -35.94
N ALA A 541 -15.69 -3.15 -35.75
CA ALA A 541 -15.15 -2.12 -34.86
C ALA A 541 -15.28 -2.54 -33.38
N SER A 542 -16.37 -3.20 -32.98
CA SER A 542 -16.53 -3.81 -31.65
C SER A 542 -15.43 -4.82 -31.34
N ALA A 543 -15.05 -5.66 -32.32
CA ALA A 543 -13.92 -6.58 -32.17
C ALA A 543 -12.58 -5.83 -32.02
N ALA A 544 -12.39 -4.73 -32.75
CA ALA A 544 -11.22 -3.87 -32.61
C ALA A 544 -11.16 -3.18 -31.23
N VAL A 545 -12.30 -2.76 -30.66
CA VAL A 545 -12.37 -2.19 -29.29
C VAL A 545 -11.99 -3.22 -28.24
N ALA A 546 -12.36 -4.49 -28.43
CA ALA A 546 -11.93 -5.56 -27.53
C ALA A 546 -10.41 -5.73 -27.51
N VAL A 547 -9.79 -5.76 -28.68
CA VAL A 547 -8.32 -5.83 -28.80
C VAL A 547 -7.66 -4.57 -28.27
N SER A 548 -8.20 -3.37 -28.57
CA SER A 548 -7.64 -2.11 -28.06
C SER A 548 -7.71 -2.04 -26.55
N GLY A 549 -8.77 -2.54 -25.92
CA GLY A 549 -8.89 -2.62 -24.45
C GLY A 549 -7.82 -3.53 -23.83
N PHE A 550 -7.47 -4.64 -24.47
CA PHE A 550 -6.39 -5.52 -24.03
C PHE A 550 -5.02 -4.84 -24.14
N ILE A 551 -4.77 -4.15 -25.26
CA ILE A 551 -3.55 -3.38 -25.47
C ILE A 551 -3.46 -2.22 -24.46
N CYS A 552 -4.56 -1.51 -24.23
CA CYS A 552 -4.63 -0.45 -23.23
C CYS A 552 -4.38 -0.99 -21.82
N GLY A 553 -4.86 -2.19 -21.47
CA GLY A 553 -4.55 -2.82 -20.19
C GLY A 553 -3.04 -2.96 -19.94
N TYR A 554 -2.29 -3.35 -20.98
CA TYR A 554 -0.82 -3.36 -20.94
C TYR A 554 -0.21 -1.95 -20.95
N TYR A 555 -0.67 -1.09 -21.85
CA TYR A 555 0.02 0.16 -22.19
C TYR A 555 -0.34 1.32 -21.25
N ARG A 556 -1.44 1.22 -20.49
CA ARG A 556 -2.04 2.35 -19.75
C ARG A 556 -1.07 3.10 -18.84
N ALA A 557 -0.20 2.40 -18.11
CA ALA A 557 0.77 3.03 -17.22
C ALA A 557 1.72 3.98 -17.97
N GLN A 558 1.92 3.76 -19.28
CA GLN A 558 2.77 4.56 -20.16
C GLN A 558 1.99 5.66 -20.88
N MET A 559 0.66 5.57 -20.97
CA MET A 559 -0.21 6.54 -21.67
C MET A 559 -0.52 7.80 -20.83
N ARG A 560 -0.50 8.97 -21.45
CA ARG A 560 -0.93 10.25 -20.86
C ARG A 560 -2.43 10.30 -20.62
N ALA A 561 -3.20 9.93 -21.63
CA ALA A 561 -4.66 9.88 -21.63
C ALA A 561 -5.14 8.59 -22.29
N CYS A 562 -6.30 8.10 -21.89
CA CYS A 562 -6.89 6.88 -22.44
C CYS A 562 -8.41 6.99 -22.40
N PRO A 563 -9.14 6.66 -23.49
CA PRO A 563 -10.58 6.74 -23.48
C PRO A 563 -11.20 5.69 -22.57
N LEU A 564 -12.43 5.97 -22.13
CA LEU A 564 -13.27 5.01 -21.44
C LEU A 564 -13.56 3.82 -22.37
N HIS A 565 -13.35 2.60 -21.88
CA HIS A 565 -13.73 1.39 -22.62
C HIS A 565 -15.03 0.82 -22.03
N VAL A 566 -16.05 0.65 -22.87
CA VAL A 566 -17.35 0.13 -22.45
C VAL A 566 -17.56 -1.26 -23.03
N TRP A 567 -17.72 -2.24 -22.16
CA TRP A 567 -18.09 -3.62 -22.45
C TRP A 567 -19.61 -3.76 -22.40
N ASN A 568 -20.26 -3.46 -23.52
CA ASN A 568 -21.71 -3.48 -23.65
C ASN A 568 -22.19 -4.86 -24.15
N ALA A 569 -23.33 -5.31 -23.62
CA ALA A 569 -24.06 -6.42 -24.20
C ALA A 569 -25.53 -6.04 -24.43
N LEU A 570 -26.09 -6.47 -25.55
CA LEU A 570 -27.53 -6.30 -25.80
C LEU A 570 -28.37 -7.23 -24.91
N TYR A 571 -27.83 -8.43 -24.63
CA TYR A 571 -28.48 -9.46 -23.81
C TYR A 571 -27.59 -9.86 -22.62
N PRO A 572 -28.17 -10.15 -21.44
CA PRO A 572 -27.45 -10.70 -20.30
C PRO A 572 -26.74 -12.01 -20.64
N GLY A 573 -25.65 -12.33 -19.94
CA GLY A 573 -24.93 -13.60 -20.12
C GLY A 573 -23.93 -13.65 -21.29
N SER A 574 -23.77 -12.56 -22.06
CA SER A 574 -22.88 -12.49 -23.24
C SER A 574 -21.37 -12.37 -22.94
N GLY A 575 -20.92 -12.69 -21.72
CA GLY A 575 -19.49 -12.68 -21.38
C GLY A 575 -18.81 -11.30 -21.26
N LYS A 576 -19.56 -10.19 -21.25
CA LYS A 576 -19.02 -8.80 -21.18
C LYS A 576 -18.09 -8.54 -19.99
N THR A 577 -18.43 -9.03 -18.79
CA THR A 577 -17.59 -8.83 -17.60
C THR A 577 -16.27 -9.57 -17.74
N LYS A 578 -16.28 -10.75 -18.37
CA LYS A 578 -15.06 -11.50 -18.65
C LYS A 578 -14.11 -10.77 -19.60
N LEU A 579 -14.61 -9.94 -20.54
CA LEU A 579 -13.75 -9.09 -21.38
C LEU A 579 -12.97 -8.07 -20.54
N GLY A 580 -13.66 -7.35 -19.65
CA GLY A 580 -13.01 -6.43 -18.72
C GLY A 580 -12.05 -7.13 -17.76
N GLU A 581 -12.41 -8.33 -17.27
CA GLU A 581 -11.53 -9.15 -16.44
C GLU A 581 -10.26 -9.59 -17.20
N CYS A 582 -10.36 -9.94 -18.49
CA CYS A 582 -9.20 -10.26 -19.32
C CYS A 582 -8.23 -9.08 -19.43
N ALA A 583 -8.73 -7.87 -19.71
CA ALA A 583 -7.91 -6.65 -19.74
C ALA A 583 -7.21 -6.39 -18.40
N GLY A 584 -7.92 -6.58 -17.28
CA GLY A 584 -7.34 -6.48 -15.95
C GLY A 584 -6.28 -7.56 -15.66
N VAL A 585 -6.50 -8.81 -16.07
CA VAL A 585 -5.52 -9.90 -15.90
C VAL A 585 -4.26 -9.65 -16.72
N ILE A 586 -4.39 -9.14 -17.94
CA ILE A 586 -3.23 -8.72 -18.75
C ILE A 586 -2.41 -7.69 -17.97
N ALA A 587 -3.08 -6.63 -17.50
CA ALA A 587 -2.43 -5.53 -16.79
C ALA A 587 -1.79 -5.95 -15.45
N LEU A 588 -2.52 -6.69 -14.62
CA LEU A 588 -2.22 -6.89 -13.20
C LEU A 588 -1.75 -8.31 -12.84
N GLY A 589 -2.05 -9.31 -13.66
CA GLY A 589 -1.93 -10.74 -13.32
C GLY A 589 -3.09 -11.29 -12.50
N THR A 590 -4.02 -10.41 -12.11
CA THR A 590 -5.22 -10.70 -11.31
C THR A 590 -6.42 -9.97 -11.92
N LYS A 591 -7.63 -10.27 -11.47
CA LYS A 591 -8.83 -9.56 -11.92
C LYS A 591 -8.77 -8.07 -11.50
N PRO A 592 -9.32 -7.15 -12.31
CA PRO A 592 -9.25 -5.73 -12.00
C PRO A 592 -10.06 -5.42 -10.73
N PRO A 593 -9.61 -4.46 -9.90
CA PRO A 593 -10.45 -3.87 -8.87
C PRO A 593 -11.74 -3.33 -9.50
N SER A 594 -12.88 -3.63 -8.87
CA SER A 594 -14.19 -3.29 -9.41
C SER A 594 -15.18 -2.85 -8.34
N ALA A 595 -16.20 -2.11 -8.78
CA ALA A 595 -17.32 -1.68 -7.95
C ALA A 595 -18.59 -1.52 -8.80
N ALA A 596 -19.75 -1.65 -8.15
CA ALA A 596 -21.03 -1.35 -8.78
C ALA A 596 -21.17 0.15 -9.03
N TYR A 597 -21.63 0.53 -10.21
CA TYR A 597 -22.00 1.92 -10.50
C TYR A 597 -23.27 2.32 -9.75
N LYS A 598 -23.32 3.55 -9.23
CA LYS A 598 -24.48 4.08 -8.50
C LYS A 598 -25.11 5.25 -9.25
N PRO A 599 -26.15 5.04 -10.08
CA PRO A 599 -26.65 6.06 -11.02
C PRO A 599 -27.10 7.38 -10.39
N PHE A 600 -27.54 7.35 -9.13
CA PHE A 600 -28.09 8.52 -8.42
C PHE A 600 -27.18 9.04 -7.30
N ASP A 601 -25.96 8.51 -7.19
CA ASP A 601 -24.99 8.91 -6.16
C ASP A 601 -23.62 9.19 -6.81
N GLU A 602 -23.52 10.35 -7.47
CA GLU A 602 -22.26 10.79 -8.08
C GLU A 602 -21.15 10.94 -7.04
N ALA A 603 -21.47 11.38 -5.82
CA ALA A 603 -20.50 11.54 -4.75
C ALA A 603 -19.87 10.20 -4.37
N GLU A 604 -20.63 9.11 -4.38
CA GLU A 604 -20.07 7.79 -4.14
C GLU A 604 -19.20 7.28 -5.31
N ASN A 605 -19.64 7.50 -6.55
CA ASN A 605 -18.84 7.14 -7.72
C ASN A 605 -17.52 7.92 -7.80
N VAL A 606 -17.52 9.18 -7.38
CA VAL A 606 -16.31 10.02 -7.29
C VAL A 606 -15.32 9.43 -6.28
N LYS A 607 -15.77 9.00 -5.10
CA LYS A 607 -14.89 8.35 -4.10
C LYS A 607 -14.22 7.09 -4.64
N LEU A 608 -14.92 6.31 -5.46
CA LEU A 608 -14.37 5.12 -6.11
C LEU A 608 -13.21 5.49 -7.06
N ILE A 609 -13.38 6.54 -7.87
CA ILE A 609 -12.34 7.05 -8.78
C ILE A 609 -11.14 7.56 -7.97
N GLU A 610 -11.37 8.45 -6.99
CA GLU A 610 -10.32 9.03 -6.15
C GLU A 610 -9.50 7.94 -5.45
N SER A 611 -10.16 6.94 -4.86
CA SER A 611 -9.49 5.81 -4.22
C SER A 611 -8.68 4.97 -5.21
N SER A 612 -9.17 4.74 -6.43
CA SER A 612 -8.43 4.03 -7.47
C SER A 612 -7.17 4.77 -7.90
N LEU A 613 -7.27 6.09 -8.09
CA LEU A 613 -6.12 6.91 -8.46
C LEU A 613 -5.09 7.02 -7.32
N LEU A 614 -5.54 7.15 -6.06
CA LEU A 614 -4.65 7.15 -4.88
C LEU A 614 -3.89 5.84 -4.72
N SER A 615 -4.54 4.70 -4.96
CA SER A 615 -3.91 3.38 -4.95
C SER A 615 -2.97 3.15 -6.14
N GLY A 616 -2.93 4.05 -7.13
CA GLY A 616 -2.13 3.89 -8.34
C GLY A 616 -2.54 2.67 -9.18
N HIS A 617 -3.81 2.26 -9.12
CA HIS A 617 -4.30 1.14 -9.91
C HIS A 617 -4.19 1.47 -11.40
N SER A 618 -3.62 0.57 -12.18
CA SER A 618 -3.49 0.77 -13.64
C SER A 618 -4.79 0.45 -14.40
N VAL A 619 -5.77 -0.21 -13.75
CA VAL A 619 -7.07 -0.57 -14.32
C VAL A 619 -8.15 -0.50 -13.23
N PHE A 620 -9.33 0.01 -13.56
CA PHE A 620 -10.51 0.01 -12.69
C PHE A 620 -11.79 -0.21 -13.49
N MET A 621 -12.71 -1.00 -12.94
CA MET A 621 -13.94 -1.37 -13.64
C MET A 621 -15.21 -1.03 -12.84
N PHE A 622 -16.08 -0.22 -13.43
CA PHE A 622 -17.48 -0.12 -13.01
C PHE A 622 -18.25 -1.30 -13.57
N ASP A 623 -18.73 -2.19 -12.70
CA ASP A 623 -19.41 -3.42 -13.08
C ASP A 623 -20.92 -3.30 -12.94
N ASN A 624 -21.63 -4.08 -13.75
CA ASN A 624 -23.09 -4.22 -13.74
C ASN A 624 -23.90 -2.92 -13.91
N VAL A 625 -23.54 -2.09 -14.90
CA VAL A 625 -24.38 -0.97 -15.32
C VAL A 625 -25.60 -1.49 -16.09
N GLU A 626 -26.80 -1.34 -15.55
CA GLU A 626 -28.03 -1.83 -16.19
C GLU A 626 -28.96 -0.68 -16.60
N LYS A 627 -29.27 -0.59 -17.91
CA LYS A 627 -30.27 0.35 -18.48
C LYS A 627 -30.12 1.82 -18.05
N ALA A 628 -28.96 2.17 -17.50
CA ALA A 628 -28.66 3.48 -16.95
C ALA A 628 -27.81 4.27 -17.93
N ALA A 629 -28.06 5.58 -17.93
CA ALA A 629 -27.09 6.53 -18.40
C ALA A 629 -25.86 6.51 -17.49
N PHE A 630 -24.72 6.11 -18.04
CA PHE A 630 -23.45 6.21 -17.35
C PHE A 630 -22.87 7.60 -17.57
N TYR A 631 -22.78 8.34 -16.47
CA TYR A 631 -22.13 9.64 -16.42
C TYR A 631 -21.51 9.88 -15.04
N ILE A 632 -20.28 10.40 -15.05
CA ILE A 632 -19.57 10.89 -13.86
C ILE A 632 -18.78 12.12 -14.31
N THR A 633 -19.06 13.29 -13.74
CA THR A 633 -18.47 14.57 -14.19
C THR A 633 -16.94 14.55 -14.12
N MET A 634 -16.38 13.91 -13.07
CA MET A 634 -14.93 13.79 -12.86
C MET A 634 -14.21 13.06 -14.00
N LEU A 635 -14.85 12.07 -14.66
CA LEU A 635 -14.23 11.31 -15.75
C LEU A 635 -13.91 12.19 -16.96
N ASN A 636 -14.63 13.29 -17.20
CA ASN A 636 -14.30 14.21 -18.29
C ASN A 636 -12.87 14.76 -18.18
N SER A 637 -12.42 15.02 -16.96
CA SER A 637 -11.06 15.50 -16.65
C SER A 637 -10.07 14.34 -16.54
N VAL A 638 -10.42 13.28 -15.81
CA VAL A 638 -9.52 12.14 -15.56
C VAL A 638 -9.12 11.41 -16.85
N LEU A 639 -10.03 11.27 -17.82
CA LEU A 639 -9.73 10.58 -19.08
C LEU A 639 -8.82 11.40 -20.01
N THR A 640 -8.68 12.71 -19.79
CA THR A 640 -8.10 13.65 -20.77
C THR A 640 -6.87 14.41 -20.27
N ASN A 641 -6.57 14.36 -18.97
CA ASN A 641 -5.41 14.99 -18.36
C ASN A 641 -4.47 13.93 -17.76
N GLU A 642 -3.18 14.22 -17.65
CA GLU A 642 -2.19 13.32 -17.01
C GLU A 642 -2.32 13.26 -15.48
N THR A 643 -2.82 14.34 -14.88
CA THR A 643 -3.04 14.46 -13.45
C THR A 643 -4.44 15.00 -13.17
N HIS A 644 -4.97 14.66 -11.99
CA HIS A 644 -6.22 15.20 -11.48
C HIS A 644 -6.05 15.69 -10.05
N HIS A 645 -6.57 16.88 -9.79
CA HIS A 645 -6.49 17.54 -8.50
C HIS A 645 -7.71 17.18 -7.65
N PHE A 646 -7.50 16.63 -6.44
CA PHE A 646 -8.57 16.51 -5.45
C PHE A 646 -8.06 16.51 -4.02
N ARG A 647 -8.99 16.74 -3.09
CA ARG A 647 -8.75 16.75 -1.66
C ARG A 647 -9.02 15.37 -1.08
N VAL A 648 -8.03 14.79 -0.43
CA VAL A 648 -8.16 13.45 0.14
C VAL A 648 -9.11 13.46 1.35
N LEU A 649 -10.04 12.51 1.38
CA LEU A 649 -10.92 12.31 2.54
C LEU A 649 -10.11 11.78 3.73
N GLY A 650 -10.24 12.45 4.89
CA GLY A 650 -9.55 12.07 6.13
C GLY A 650 -8.14 12.65 6.29
N VAL A 651 -7.60 13.36 5.28
CA VAL A 651 -6.33 14.09 5.35
C VAL A 651 -6.53 15.53 4.88
N HIS A 652 -6.03 16.52 5.62
CA HIS A 652 -6.12 17.94 5.23
C HIS A 652 -5.07 18.31 4.16
N LYS A 653 -4.97 17.54 3.07
CA LYS A 653 -4.03 17.79 1.96
C LYS A 653 -4.72 17.68 0.60
N ASP A 654 -4.43 18.64 -0.27
CA ASP A 654 -4.80 18.60 -1.68
C ASP A 654 -3.69 17.92 -2.50
N LEU A 655 -4.05 16.95 -3.34
CA LEU A 655 -3.12 16.15 -4.13
C LEU A 655 -3.40 16.28 -5.61
N ASP A 656 -2.33 16.28 -6.40
CA ASP A 656 -2.36 16.09 -7.85
C ASP A 656 -1.93 14.66 -8.14
N VAL A 657 -2.90 13.76 -8.32
CA VAL A 657 -2.60 12.34 -8.57
C VAL A 657 -2.58 12.04 -10.05
N SER A 658 -1.79 11.05 -10.42
CA SER A 658 -1.75 10.53 -11.79
C SER A 658 -3.08 9.92 -12.19
N THR A 659 -3.51 10.16 -13.43
CA THR A 659 -4.74 9.58 -13.99
C THR A 659 -4.51 8.24 -14.67
N ARG A 660 -3.30 7.66 -14.56
CA ARG A 660 -2.79 6.47 -15.29
C ARG A 660 -3.49 5.14 -14.96
N CYS A 661 -4.81 5.16 -14.94
CA CYS A 661 -5.76 4.07 -14.74
C CYS A 661 -6.66 3.92 -15.98
N LEU A 662 -6.83 2.69 -16.46
CA LEU A 662 -7.75 2.35 -17.54
C LEU A 662 -9.12 2.18 -16.90
N PHE A 663 -10.01 3.15 -17.12
CA PHE A 663 -11.38 3.04 -16.69
C PHE A 663 -12.18 2.20 -17.69
N MET A 664 -12.88 1.21 -17.15
CA MET A 664 -13.75 0.32 -17.91
C MET A 664 -15.16 0.32 -17.31
N VAL A 665 -16.15 0.10 -18.15
CA VAL A 665 -17.54 -0.06 -17.74
C VAL A 665 -18.05 -1.37 -18.31
N THR A 666 -18.74 -2.19 -17.53
CA THR A 666 -19.50 -3.32 -18.04
C THR A 666 -20.99 -3.04 -17.82
N GLY A 667 -21.81 -3.48 -18.76
CA GLY A 667 -23.25 -3.36 -18.55
C GLY A 667 -24.10 -3.89 -19.69
N ASN A 668 -25.40 -3.97 -19.43
CA ASN A 668 -26.37 -4.34 -20.45
C ASN A 668 -27.05 -3.06 -20.95
N ASN A 669 -26.97 -2.84 -22.27
CA ASN A 669 -27.53 -1.65 -22.94
C ASN A 669 -27.05 -0.34 -22.27
N VAL A 670 -25.74 -0.22 -22.06
CA VAL A 670 -25.11 0.95 -21.43
C VAL A 670 -25.23 2.15 -22.35
N ARG A 671 -25.67 3.30 -21.80
CA ARG A 671 -25.76 4.57 -22.53
C ARG A 671 -24.76 5.55 -21.95
N ILE A 672 -23.91 6.13 -22.80
CA ILE A 672 -22.97 7.17 -22.39
C ILE A 672 -23.63 8.53 -22.58
N GLN A 673 -23.49 9.43 -21.61
CA GLN A 673 -24.12 10.74 -21.64
C GLN A 673 -23.12 11.89 -21.63
N GLY A 674 -23.61 13.05 -22.08
CA GLY A 674 -22.91 14.32 -22.05
C GLY A 674 -21.56 14.26 -22.78
N ASP A 675 -20.60 14.96 -22.22
CA ASP A 675 -19.24 15.06 -22.74
C ASP A 675 -18.46 13.74 -22.70
N LEU A 676 -18.95 12.67 -22.06
CA LEU A 676 -18.23 11.38 -22.12
C LEU A 676 -18.33 10.71 -23.49
N THR A 677 -19.30 11.10 -24.33
CA THR A 677 -19.58 10.46 -25.62
C THR A 677 -18.39 10.52 -26.59
N ASP A 678 -17.63 11.62 -26.62
CA ASP A 678 -16.44 11.79 -27.47
C ASP A 678 -15.14 11.31 -26.80
N ARG A 679 -15.22 10.77 -25.58
CA ARG A 679 -14.11 10.25 -24.75
C ARG A 679 -14.23 8.74 -24.51
N THR A 680 -15.11 8.06 -25.23
CA THR A 680 -15.49 6.67 -24.99
C THR A 680 -15.46 5.85 -26.28
N VAL A 681 -15.03 4.58 -26.16
CA VAL A 681 -15.17 3.56 -27.20
C VAL A 681 -15.99 2.38 -26.65
N VAL A 682 -16.83 1.79 -27.50
CA VAL A 682 -17.84 0.81 -27.06
C VAL A 682 -17.64 -0.50 -27.79
N CYS A 683 -17.36 -1.56 -27.05
CA CYS A 683 -17.39 -2.92 -27.55
C CYS A 683 -18.78 -3.49 -27.28
N THR A 684 -19.57 -3.75 -28.31
CA THR A 684 -20.85 -4.43 -28.17
C THR A 684 -20.70 -5.92 -28.47
N THR A 685 -21.25 -6.75 -27.59
CA THR A 685 -21.36 -8.21 -27.79
C THR A 685 -22.82 -8.59 -27.98
N VAL A 686 -23.07 -9.51 -28.91
CA VAL A 686 -24.41 -10.01 -29.21
C VAL A 686 -24.31 -11.52 -29.38
N PRO A 687 -25.06 -12.32 -28.62
CA PRO A 687 -25.01 -13.76 -28.78
C PRO A 687 -25.64 -14.15 -30.13
N LEU A 688 -24.92 -14.87 -31.00
CA LEU A 688 -25.42 -15.30 -32.30
C LEU A 688 -25.66 -16.82 -32.34
N ASN A 689 -26.69 -17.24 -33.06
CA ASN A 689 -26.95 -18.62 -33.44
C ASN A 689 -25.98 -19.06 -34.53
N ALA A 690 -25.88 -20.38 -34.77
CA ALA A 690 -25.00 -20.93 -35.80
C ALA A 690 -25.36 -20.43 -37.23
N ASP A 691 -26.59 -19.95 -37.42
CA ASP A 691 -27.08 -19.32 -38.65
C ASP A 691 -26.83 -17.80 -38.72
N GLY A 692 -26.14 -17.22 -37.73
CA GLY A 692 -25.83 -15.80 -37.63
C GLY A 692 -26.97 -14.92 -37.10
N THR A 693 -28.10 -15.50 -36.69
CA THR A 693 -29.22 -14.73 -36.11
C THR A 693 -29.02 -14.46 -34.61
N VAL A 694 -29.60 -13.36 -34.10
CA VAL A 694 -29.50 -13.00 -32.68
C VAL A 694 -30.18 -14.05 -31.80
N CYS A 695 -29.44 -14.55 -30.80
CA CYS A 695 -29.91 -15.51 -29.82
C CYS A 695 -30.54 -14.80 -28.61
N THR A 696 -31.87 -14.85 -28.51
CA THR A 696 -32.62 -14.14 -27.45
C THR A 696 -32.58 -14.84 -26.08
N ASN A 697 -32.02 -16.07 -25.99
CA ASN A 697 -31.79 -16.78 -24.73
C ASN A 697 -30.34 -17.32 -24.64
N PRO A 698 -29.35 -16.46 -24.39
CA PRO A 698 -27.93 -16.83 -24.37
C PRO A 698 -27.49 -17.62 -23.14
N SER A 699 -28.31 -17.73 -22.10
CA SER A 699 -28.00 -18.39 -20.82
C SER A 699 -27.51 -19.84 -20.95
N GLY A 700 -27.80 -20.51 -22.08
CA GLY A 700 -27.37 -21.87 -22.40
C GLY A 700 -26.13 -21.98 -23.30
N LYS A 701 -25.60 -20.87 -23.82
CA LYS A 701 -24.39 -20.84 -24.66
C LYS A 701 -23.18 -20.46 -23.82
N ASN A 702 -22.61 -21.45 -23.15
CA ASN A 702 -21.30 -21.29 -22.51
C ASN A 702 -20.20 -21.43 -23.55
N HIS A 703 -19.21 -20.55 -23.49
CA HIS A 703 -17.97 -20.74 -24.24
C HIS A 703 -17.35 -22.10 -23.85
N SER A 704 -16.69 -22.77 -24.78
CA SER A 704 -16.02 -24.05 -24.54
C SER A 704 -14.85 -23.94 -23.54
N PHE A 705 -14.45 -22.71 -23.23
CA PHE A 705 -13.36 -22.36 -22.31
C PHE A 705 -13.70 -21.08 -21.54
N ASP A 706 -12.98 -20.85 -20.44
CA ASP A 706 -13.03 -19.56 -19.74
C ASP A 706 -11.91 -18.63 -20.25
N PRO A 707 -12.24 -17.50 -20.90
CA PRO A 707 -11.24 -16.60 -21.46
C PRO A 707 -10.34 -15.98 -20.39
N VAL A 708 -10.83 -15.77 -19.16
CA VAL A 708 -10.04 -15.19 -18.07
C VAL A 708 -9.00 -16.18 -17.58
N ILE A 709 -9.36 -17.47 -17.51
CA ILE A 709 -8.42 -18.54 -17.15
C ILE A 709 -7.35 -18.72 -18.25
N GLU A 710 -7.74 -18.70 -19.52
CA GLU A 710 -6.80 -18.81 -20.64
C GLU A 710 -5.84 -17.61 -20.68
N VAL A 711 -6.36 -16.39 -20.53
CA VAL A 711 -5.54 -15.17 -20.46
C VAL A 711 -4.60 -15.21 -19.26
N LYS A 712 -5.04 -15.69 -18.09
CA LYS A 712 -4.15 -15.83 -16.93
C LYS A 712 -3.03 -16.83 -17.18
N ARG A 713 -3.32 -17.97 -17.81
CA ARG A 713 -2.34 -19.01 -18.15
C ARG A 713 -1.32 -18.50 -19.18
N ASP A 714 -1.79 -17.84 -20.23
CA ASP A 714 -0.96 -17.38 -21.36
C ASP A 714 -0.56 -15.90 -21.23
N ARG A 715 -0.68 -15.30 -20.04
CA ARG A 715 -0.50 -13.87 -19.79
C ARG A 715 0.80 -13.32 -20.35
N ALA A 716 1.92 -13.98 -20.06
CA ALA A 716 3.24 -13.57 -20.55
C ALA A 716 3.29 -13.53 -22.08
N LYS A 717 2.72 -14.54 -22.75
CA LYS A 717 2.67 -14.60 -24.22
C LYS A 717 1.83 -13.48 -24.80
N ILE A 718 0.68 -13.18 -24.19
CA ILE A 718 -0.22 -12.10 -24.63
C ILE A 718 0.46 -10.74 -24.43
N VAL A 719 1.10 -10.49 -23.29
CA VAL A 719 1.84 -9.24 -23.03
C VAL A 719 2.98 -9.06 -24.03
N MET A 720 3.78 -10.09 -24.28
CA MET A 720 4.85 -10.05 -25.28
C MET A 720 4.31 -9.83 -26.70
N ALA A 721 3.15 -10.41 -27.03
CA ALA A 721 2.48 -10.17 -28.31
C ALA A 721 2.02 -8.70 -28.44
N ILE A 722 1.44 -8.11 -27.40
CA ILE A 722 1.07 -6.69 -27.38
C ILE A 722 2.30 -5.80 -27.60
N MET A 723 3.41 -6.09 -26.89
CA MET A 723 4.67 -5.39 -27.08
C MET A 723 5.18 -5.48 -28.52
N THR A 724 5.11 -6.67 -29.11
CA THR A 724 5.52 -6.92 -30.50
C THR A 724 4.72 -6.07 -31.48
N VAL A 725 3.39 -6.05 -31.33
CA VAL A 725 2.49 -5.22 -32.17
C VAL A 725 2.85 -3.73 -32.07
N LEU A 726 2.97 -3.20 -30.85
CA LEU A 726 3.26 -1.77 -30.66
C LEU A 726 4.65 -1.39 -31.14
N ARG A 727 5.68 -2.20 -30.84
CA ARG A 727 7.05 -1.92 -31.27
C ARG A 727 7.21 -2.01 -32.79
N ALA A 728 6.58 -3.00 -33.44
CA ALA A 728 6.61 -3.11 -34.90
C ALA A 728 5.98 -1.88 -35.58
N TYR A 729 4.85 -1.41 -35.05
CA TYR A 729 4.18 -0.21 -35.56
C TYR A 729 5.04 1.06 -35.38
N ILE A 730 5.67 1.22 -34.20
CA ILE A 730 6.60 2.32 -33.94
C ILE A 730 7.83 2.24 -34.86
N ALA A 731 8.41 1.06 -35.04
CA ALA A 731 9.56 0.83 -35.91
C ALA A 731 9.23 1.12 -37.39
N ALA A 732 7.99 0.89 -37.82
CA ALA A 732 7.50 1.26 -39.14
C ALA A 732 7.27 2.77 -39.34
N GLY A 733 7.50 3.60 -38.31
CA GLY A 733 7.30 5.05 -38.36
C GLY A 733 5.87 5.49 -38.07
N GLU A 734 5.09 4.68 -37.36
CA GLU A 734 3.70 4.96 -37.00
C GLU A 734 2.83 5.41 -38.20
N PRO A 735 2.83 4.66 -39.32
CA PRO A 735 2.11 5.06 -40.52
C PRO A 735 0.62 5.26 -40.20
N LYS A 736 0.07 6.41 -40.60
CA LYS A 736 -1.36 6.70 -40.47
C LYS A 736 -2.06 6.36 -41.79
N PRO A 737 -3.17 5.60 -41.77
CA PRO A 737 -3.94 5.30 -42.97
C PRO A 737 -4.57 6.58 -43.53
N ASP A 738 -4.86 6.59 -44.83
CA ASP A 738 -5.56 7.69 -45.47
C ASP A 738 -6.91 7.95 -44.79
N GLY A 739 -7.17 9.21 -44.42
CA GLY A 739 -8.39 9.59 -43.71
C GLY A 739 -8.39 9.33 -42.20
N PHE A 740 -7.27 8.93 -41.58
CA PHE A 740 -7.15 8.79 -40.13
C PHE A 740 -7.51 10.09 -39.41
N ARG A 741 -8.53 10.04 -38.54
CA ARG A 741 -8.95 11.17 -37.70
C ARG A 741 -8.51 10.92 -36.25
N PRO A 742 -7.63 11.78 -35.69
CA PRO A 742 -7.26 11.70 -34.29
C PRO A 742 -8.49 11.76 -33.38
N MET A 743 -8.52 10.92 -32.33
CA MET A 743 -9.60 10.96 -31.36
C MET A 743 -9.39 12.22 -30.51
N ARG A 744 -10.24 13.23 -30.68
CA ARG A 744 -10.14 14.52 -29.98
C ARG A 744 -8.70 15.08 -30.05
N SER A 745 -8.30 15.47 -31.27
CA SER A 745 -6.98 15.97 -31.67
C SER A 745 -6.09 16.48 -30.53
N GLY A 746 -4.96 15.82 -30.29
CA GLY A 746 -3.95 16.18 -29.28
C GLY A 746 -4.25 15.72 -27.86
N THR A 747 -5.42 15.09 -27.61
CA THR A 747 -5.76 14.56 -26.29
C THR A 747 -5.38 13.09 -26.15
N PHE A 748 -5.75 12.25 -27.11
CA PHE A 748 -5.62 10.79 -27.02
C PHE A 748 -4.50 10.23 -27.90
N ASP A 749 -3.41 10.97 -28.10
CA ASP A 749 -2.31 10.60 -29.01
C ASP A 749 -1.73 9.20 -28.75
N ASP A 750 -1.58 8.81 -27.47
CA ASP A 750 -1.11 7.47 -27.10
C ASP A 750 -2.13 6.38 -27.44
N TYR A 751 -3.43 6.68 -27.39
CA TYR A 751 -4.48 5.77 -27.85
C TYR A 751 -4.55 5.75 -29.38
N ASP A 752 -4.32 6.88 -30.05
CA ASP A 752 -4.22 6.96 -31.51
C ASP A 752 -3.03 6.17 -32.08
N ARG A 753 -1.99 5.92 -31.27
CA ARG A 753 -0.94 4.94 -31.54
C ARG A 753 -1.49 3.51 -31.50
N VAL A 754 -2.28 3.15 -30.48
CA VAL A 754 -2.95 1.84 -30.39
C VAL A 754 -3.88 1.63 -31.57
N ARG A 755 -4.75 2.60 -31.87
CA ARG A 755 -5.63 2.62 -33.05
C ARG A 755 -4.86 2.43 -34.34
N GLY A 756 -3.82 3.26 -34.54
CA GLY A 756 -2.98 3.21 -35.74
C GLY A 756 -2.34 1.84 -35.95
N ALA A 757 -1.84 1.21 -34.88
CA ALA A 757 -1.28 -0.14 -34.95
C ALA A 757 -2.31 -1.18 -35.40
N LEU A 758 -3.53 -1.13 -34.87
CA LEU A 758 -4.60 -2.05 -35.24
C LEU A 758 -5.03 -1.88 -36.71
N ILE A 759 -5.20 -0.63 -37.16
CA ILE A 759 -5.58 -0.35 -38.55
C ILE A 759 -4.46 -0.75 -39.52
N TRP A 760 -3.20 -0.48 -39.17
CA TRP A 760 -2.04 -0.88 -39.97
C TRP A 760 -1.93 -2.40 -40.16
N LEU A 761 -2.41 -3.17 -39.18
CA LEU A 761 -2.51 -4.63 -39.23
C LEU A 761 -3.82 -5.14 -39.87
N GLY A 762 -4.68 -4.24 -40.36
CA GLY A 762 -5.89 -4.59 -41.11
C GLY A 762 -7.15 -4.77 -40.26
N MET A 763 -7.17 -4.32 -39.00
CA MET A 763 -8.41 -4.22 -38.22
C MET A 763 -9.17 -2.94 -38.54
N GLU A 764 -10.47 -2.95 -38.26
CA GLU A 764 -11.31 -1.75 -38.30
C GLU A 764 -10.86 -0.73 -37.24
N ASP A 765 -11.09 0.56 -37.46
CA ASP A 765 -10.77 1.59 -36.49
C ASP A 765 -11.70 1.48 -35.26
N PRO A 766 -11.19 1.21 -34.04
CA PRO A 766 -12.04 1.07 -32.86
C PRO A 766 -12.76 2.38 -32.48
N TYR A 767 -12.34 3.54 -32.99
CA TYR A 767 -13.07 4.79 -32.80
C TYR A 767 -14.37 4.87 -33.62
N MET A 768 -14.50 4.06 -34.69
CA MET A 768 -15.74 3.94 -35.47
C MET A 768 -16.85 3.18 -34.74
N SER A 769 -16.52 2.55 -33.61
CA SER A 769 -17.49 1.84 -32.76
C SER A 769 -18.52 2.77 -32.07
N ALA A 770 -18.41 4.10 -32.24
CA ALA A 770 -19.24 5.07 -31.54
C ALA A 770 -20.25 5.80 -32.46
N GLN A 771 -21.51 5.83 -31.97
CA GLN A 771 -22.62 6.75 -32.26
C GLN A 771 -23.81 6.27 -33.12
N GLU A 772 -24.35 5.09 -32.84
CA GLU A 772 -25.83 4.93 -32.86
C GLU A 772 -26.29 4.42 -31.50
N ILE A 773 -26.23 5.29 -30.50
CA ILE A 773 -27.15 5.18 -29.38
C ILE A 773 -28.19 6.25 -29.66
N GLU A 774 -29.33 5.85 -30.24
CA GLU A 774 -30.52 6.70 -30.28
C GLU A 774 -30.69 7.36 -28.92
N ASP A 775 -30.72 8.69 -28.90
CA ASP A 775 -31.09 9.43 -27.71
C ASP A 775 -32.51 8.95 -27.35
N PRO A 776 -32.70 8.15 -26.27
CA PRO A 776 -33.99 7.56 -25.93
C PRO A 776 -35.01 8.65 -25.58
N ASP A 777 -34.50 9.81 -25.21
CA ASP A 777 -35.26 11.00 -24.94
C ASP A 777 -35.41 11.87 -26.19
N ALA A 778 -34.87 11.51 -27.37
CA ALA A 778 -35.03 12.30 -28.59
C ALA A 778 -36.50 12.56 -28.87
N ALA A 779 -37.34 11.53 -28.74
CA ALA A 779 -38.78 11.65 -28.88
C ALA A 779 -39.38 12.57 -27.79
N ALA A 780 -38.96 12.44 -26.53
CA ALA A 780 -39.45 13.26 -25.43
C ALA A 780 -38.99 14.74 -25.55
N LYS A 781 -37.73 14.99 -25.92
CA LYS A 781 -37.12 16.30 -26.16
C LYS A 781 -37.74 16.98 -27.37
N ALA A 782 -37.94 16.24 -28.47
CA ALA A 782 -38.68 16.71 -29.63
C ALA A 782 -40.10 17.11 -29.24
N ARG A 783 -40.80 16.27 -28.45
CA ARG A 783 -42.13 16.57 -27.93
C ARG A 783 -42.14 17.83 -27.05
N VAL A 784 -41.17 18.02 -26.16
CA VAL A 784 -41.04 19.27 -25.38
C VAL A 784 -40.90 20.48 -26.33
N MET A 785 -40.01 20.40 -27.32
CA MET A 785 -39.78 21.50 -28.27
C MET A 785 -41.00 21.81 -29.13
N ILE A 786 -41.68 20.79 -29.66
CA ILE A 786 -42.92 20.91 -30.46
C ILE A 786 -44.03 21.55 -29.63
N GLU A 787 -44.27 21.07 -28.40
CA GLU A 787 -45.36 21.57 -27.57
C GLU A 787 -45.10 22.99 -27.03
N LEU A 788 -43.85 23.33 -26.71
CA LEU A 788 -43.48 24.71 -26.36
C LEU A 788 -43.63 25.64 -27.57
N PHE A 789 -43.15 25.23 -28.74
CA PHE A 789 -43.28 26.05 -29.95
C PHE A 789 -44.76 26.21 -30.34
N ARG A 790 -45.59 25.17 -30.19
CA ARG A 790 -47.03 25.23 -30.40
C ARG A 790 -47.72 26.22 -29.46
N ALA A 791 -47.33 26.25 -28.19
CA ALA A 791 -47.98 27.08 -27.17
C ALA A 791 -47.57 28.57 -27.21
N PHE A 792 -46.34 28.87 -27.64
CA PHE A 792 -45.77 30.22 -27.53
C PHE A 792 -45.32 30.84 -28.84
N ARG A 793 -44.86 30.08 -29.84
CA ARG A 793 -44.35 30.58 -31.14
C ARG A 793 -43.40 31.77 -30.97
N ASP A 794 -43.84 32.97 -31.36
CA ASP A 794 -43.07 34.21 -31.36
C ASP A 794 -43.14 34.96 -30.01
N GLU A 795 -43.89 34.43 -29.03
CA GLU A 795 -44.01 35.02 -27.69
C GLU A 795 -42.79 34.71 -26.81
N THR A 796 -42.45 35.66 -25.94
CA THR A 796 -41.53 35.41 -24.82
C THR A 796 -42.32 34.84 -23.63
N PHE A 797 -41.83 33.78 -23.01
CA PHE A 797 -42.50 33.06 -21.92
C PHE A 797 -41.56 32.73 -20.75
N ARG A 798 -42.13 32.39 -19.59
CA ARG A 798 -41.42 32.03 -18.35
C ARG A 798 -41.82 30.62 -17.92
N TRP A 799 -41.12 30.10 -16.92
CA TRP A 799 -41.44 28.78 -16.35
C TRP A 799 -42.91 28.64 -15.92
N ASN A 800 -43.47 29.64 -15.24
CA ASN A 800 -44.88 29.57 -14.82
C ASN A 800 -45.84 29.58 -16.02
N ASP A 801 -45.50 30.29 -17.10
CA ASP A 801 -46.32 30.28 -18.31
C ASP A 801 -46.36 28.88 -18.96
N ILE A 802 -45.27 28.11 -18.86
CA ILE A 802 -45.21 26.71 -19.31
C ILE A 802 -46.16 25.84 -18.48
N LEU A 803 -46.18 26.03 -17.16
CA LEU A 803 -47.08 25.32 -16.26
C LEU A 803 -48.56 25.66 -16.53
N ASP A 804 -48.85 26.89 -16.93
CA ASP A 804 -50.21 27.38 -17.14
C ASP A 804 -50.79 27.06 -18.53
N ARG A 805 -49.94 27.03 -19.58
CA ARG A 805 -50.38 26.98 -21.00
C ARG A 805 -49.91 25.78 -21.80
N ALA A 806 -48.97 24.98 -21.29
CA ALA A 806 -48.29 23.93 -22.06
C ALA A 806 -48.28 22.57 -21.35
N ASP A 807 -49.45 22.07 -20.95
CA ASP A 807 -49.61 20.80 -20.21
C ASP A 807 -48.85 19.61 -20.81
N LEU A 808 -48.84 19.50 -22.14
CA LEU A 808 -48.12 18.41 -22.84
C LEU A 808 -46.60 18.59 -22.77
N ALA A 809 -46.10 19.82 -22.79
CA ALA A 809 -44.69 20.12 -22.54
C ALA A 809 -44.31 19.81 -21.08
N VAL A 810 -45.19 20.10 -20.12
CA VAL A 810 -44.98 19.78 -18.70
C VAL A 810 -44.88 18.27 -18.48
N ARG A 811 -45.77 17.49 -19.10
CA ARG A 811 -45.73 16.01 -19.03
C ARG A 811 -44.45 15.45 -19.66
N ALA A 812 -44.09 15.93 -20.85
CA ALA A 812 -42.86 15.50 -21.52
C ALA A 812 -41.60 15.91 -20.72
N LEU A 813 -41.60 17.08 -20.07
CA LEU A 813 -40.53 17.49 -19.16
C LEU A 813 -40.48 16.62 -17.89
N ALA A 814 -41.62 16.19 -17.36
CA ALA A 814 -41.67 15.28 -16.21
C ALA A 814 -41.16 13.87 -16.56
N GLU A 815 -41.55 13.34 -17.72
CA GLU A 815 -41.01 12.08 -18.28
C GLU A 815 -39.50 12.17 -18.50
N LEU A 816 -39.03 13.29 -19.04
CA LEU A 816 -37.61 13.56 -19.32
C LEU A 816 -36.77 13.72 -18.05
N SER A 817 -37.37 14.17 -16.94
CA SER A 817 -36.63 14.56 -15.72
C SER A 817 -36.88 13.68 -14.51
N HIS A 818 -37.83 12.73 -14.58
CA HIS A 818 -38.16 11.84 -13.46
C HIS A 818 -38.55 10.42 -13.91
N PRO A 819 -38.02 9.35 -13.29
CA PRO A 819 -38.26 7.95 -13.72
C PRO A 819 -39.71 7.47 -13.67
N ARG A 820 -40.56 8.13 -12.86
CA ARG A 820 -42.01 7.85 -12.76
C ARG A 820 -42.89 8.83 -13.54
N GLY A 821 -42.28 9.77 -14.28
CA GLY A 821 -43.00 10.85 -14.96
C GLY A 821 -43.64 11.87 -14.01
N GLU A 822 -43.12 12.00 -12.79
CA GLU A 822 -43.62 12.97 -11.80
C GLU A 822 -42.92 14.32 -11.98
N LEU A 823 -43.69 15.41 -11.88
CA LEU A 823 -43.13 16.75 -12.03
C LEU A 823 -42.31 17.15 -10.79
N VAL A 824 -40.99 17.13 -10.92
CA VAL A 824 -40.06 17.74 -9.95
C VAL A 824 -39.56 19.07 -10.53
N PRO A 825 -40.02 20.24 -10.03
CA PRO A 825 -39.80 21.53 -10.70
C PRO A 825 -38.33 21.87 -10.99
N ARG A 826 -37.43 21.58 -10.05
CA ARG A 826 -36.00 21.85 -10.22
C ARG A 826 -35.37 20.95 -11.30
N ALA A 827 -35.73 19.68 -11.34
CA ALA A 827 -35.23 18.73 -12.34
C ALA A 827 -35.78 19.05 -13.74
N ALA A 828 -37.08 19.39 -13.83
CA ALA A 828 -37.72 19.77 -15.08
C ALA A 828 -37.18 21.10 -15.64
N GLN A 829 -36.86 22.08 -14.78
CA GLN A 829 -36.18 23.31 -15.19
C GLN A 829 -34.75 23.07 -15.67
N MET A 830 -34.03 22.12 -15.07
CA MET A 830 -32.70 21.70 -15.56
C MET A 830 -32.79 21.01 -16.92
N ALA A 831 -33.78 20.13 -17.10
CA ALA A 831 -34.04 19.45 -18.37
C ALA A 831 -34.39 20.45 -19.49
N LEU A 832 -35.26 21.42 -19.21
CA LEU A 832 -35.56 22.53 -20.13
C LEU A 832 -34.31 23.36 -20.44
N GLY A 833 -33.47 23.64 -19.43
CA GLY A 833 -32.20 24.32 -19.61
C GLY A 833 -31.26 23.59 -20.57
N GLY A 834 -31.30 22.26 -20.59
CA GLY A 834 -30.53 21.42 -21.52
C GLY A 834 -31.01 21.47 -22.98
N LEU A 835 -32.14 22.10 -23.28
CA LEU A 835 -32.67 22.30 -24.64
C LEU A 835 -32.37 23.69 -25.20
N VAL A 836 -31.93 24.63 -24.35
CA VAL A 836 -31.59 25.99 -24.75
C VAL A 836 -30.37 25.99 -25.68
N ASP A 837 -30.40 26.86 -26.69
CA ASP A 837 -29.36 27.04 -27.71
C ASP A 837 -29.12 25.82 -28.61
N LYS A 838 -30.00 24.81 -28.56
CA LYS A 838 -29.97 23.66 -29.47
C LYS A 838 -30.92 23.90 -30.66
N PRO A 839 -30.44 23.76 -31.91
CA PRO A 839 -31.29 23.87 -33.08
C PRO A 839 -32.25 22.68 -33.16
N PHE A 840 -33.51 22.95 -33.53
CA PHE A 840 -34.56 21.96 -33.70
C PHE A 840 -35.48 22.41 -34.84
N GLU A 841 -35.51 21.65 -35.94
CA GLU A 841 -36.45 21.90 -37.05
C GLU A 841 -36.53 23.37 -37.52
N GLY A 842 -35.38 24.04 -37.67
CA GLY A 842 -35.30 25.43 -38.13
C GLY A 842 -35.50 26.52 -37.07
N VAL A 843 -35.84 26.15 -35.82
CA VAL A 843 -35.96 27.07 -34.67
C VAL A 843 -34.99 26.70 -33.55
N THR A 844 -34.72 27.65 -32.65
CA THR A 844 -33.84 27.47 -31.49
C THR A 844 -34.48 28.11 -30.27
N LEU A 845 -34.59 27.35 -29.18
CA LEU A 845 -35.06 27.88 -27.90
C LEU A 845 -33.95 28.72 -27.25
N LYS A 846 -34.21 29.99 -26.99
CA LYS A 846 -33.29 30.91 -26.34
C LYS A 846 -33.73 31.21 -24.92
N LYS A 847 -32.77 31.66 -24.10
CA LYS A 847 -32.99 32.01 -22.70
C LYS A 847 -32.23 33.28 -22.35
N LYS A 848 -32.85 34.14 -21.53
CA LYS A 848 -32.19 35.29 -20.89
C LYS A 848 -32.68 35.43 -19.47
N LEU A 849 -31.80 35.89 -18.59
CA LEU A 849 -32.17 36.26 -17.22
C LEU A 849 -32.66 37.71 -17.22
N HIS A 850 -33.90 37.94 -16.82
CA HIS A 850 -34.48 39.29 -16.71
C HIS A 850 -35.20 39.44 -15.37
N MET A 851 -34.83 40.46 -14.59
CA MET A 851 -35.37 40.70 -13.24
C MET A 851 -35.35 39.44 -12.34
N LYS A 852 -34.23 38.71 -12.32
CA LYS A 852 -34.04 37.45 -11.56
C LYS A 852 -34.95 36.28 -11.97
N VAL A 853 -35.64 36.37 -13.11
CA VAL A 853 -36.48 35.29 -13.66
C VAL A 853 -35.99 34.93 -15.05
N ASN A 854 -35.95 33.63 -15.36
CA ASN A 854 -35.61 33.16 -16.69
C ASN A 854 -36.77 33.41 -17.67
N GLN A 855 -36.48 34.10 -18.76
CA GLN A 855 -37.37 34.28 -19.91
C GLN A 855 -36.84 33.46 -21.09
N TYR A 856 -37.75 32.84 -21.83
CA TYR A 856 -37.50 31.99 -22.98
C TYR A 856 -38.22 32.53 -24.21
N TRP A 857 -37.66 32.33 -25.40
CA TRP A 857 -38.29 32.64 -26.69
C TRP A 857 -37.70 31.75 -27.78
N PHE A 858 -38.37 31.63 -28.93
CA PHE A 858 -37.82 30.94 -30.09
C PHE A 858 -37.21 31.93 -31.09
N GLU A 859 -36.07 31.56 -31.67
CA GLU A 859 -35.44 32.24 -32.80
C GLU A 859 -35.35 31.31 -34.01
N GLY A 860 -35.46 31.85 -35.21
CA GLY A 860 -35.35 31.10 -36.47
C GLY A 860 -36.67 31.01 -37.23
N THR A 861 -36.70 30.17 -38.26
CA THR A 861 -37.89 29.93 -39.10
C THR A 861 -38.15 28.43 -39.11
N PRO A 862 -39.34 27.96 -38.69
CA PRO A 862 -39.61 26.53 -38.58
C PRO A 862 -39.55 25.85 -39.94
N SER A 863 -39.12 24.59 -39.95
CA SER A 863 -39.19 23.72 -41.12
C SER A 863 -40.65 23.52 -41.56
N ALA A 864 -40.84 23.07 -42.80
CA ALA A 864 -42.17 22.77 -43.33
C ALA A 864 -42.88 21.69 -42.50
N ASP A 865 -42.12 20.73 -41.96
CA ASP A 865 -42.63 19.61 -41.16
C ASP A 865 -43.08 20.08 -39.78
N LEU A 866 -42.26 20.87 -39.07
CA LEU A 866 -42.66 21.47 -37.78
C LEU A 866 -43.86 22.41 -37.95
N ALA A 867 -43.88 23.21 -39.03
CA ALA A 867 -45.00 24.09 -39.33
C ALA A 867 -46.30 23.32 -39.61
N ALA A 868 -46.23 22.16 -40.25
CA ALA A 868 -47.37 21.27 -40.49
C ALA A 868 -47.85 20.58 -39.21
N GLU A 869 -46.92 20.05 -38.41
CA GLU A 869 -47.20 19.34 -37.16
C GLU A 869 -47.80 20.25 -36.07
N VAL A 870 -47.44 21.53 -36.06
CA VAL A 870 -48.01 22.54 -35.16
C VAL A 870 -49.37 23.05 -35.64
N LYS A 871 -49.68 22.89 -36.94
CA LYS A 871 -50.94 23.33 -37.57
C LYS A 871 -52.04 22.26 -37.53
N ALA A 872 -51.67 20.98 -37.38
CA ALA A 872 -52.60 19.88 -37.12
C ALA A 872 -53.28 20.08 -35.75
N ARG A 873 -54.54 20.53 -35.74
CA ARG A 873 -55.35 20.71 -34.51
C ARG A 873 -55.56 19.37 -33.81
N ALA A 874 -54.88 19.14 -32.69
CA ALA A 874 -55.44 18.27 -31.64
C ALA A 874 -56.47 19.10 -30.84
N PRO A 875 -57.71 18.62 -30.64
CA PRO A 875 -58.65 19.29 -29.76
C PRO A 875 -58.08 19.34 -28.35
N SER A 876 -58.38 20.41 -27.60
CA SER A 876 -57.92 20.54 -26.22
C SER A 876 -58.39 19.35 -25.39
N LEU A 877 -57.59 18.94 -24.41
CA LEU A 877 -57.90 17.83 -23.49
C LEU A 877 -59.30 17.99 -22.86
N LYS A 878 -59.69 19.25 -22.59
CA LYS A 878 -61.01 19.62 -22.09
C LYS A 878 -62.14 19.24 -23.06
N ARG A 879 -61.92 19.45 -24.36
CA ARG A 879 -62.87 19.08 -25.43
C ARG A 879 -62.91 17.58 -25.70
N GLN A 880 -61.78 16.88 -25.59
CA GLN A 880 -61.73 15.42 -25.71
C GLN A 880 -62.46 14.72 -24.55
N ILE A 881 -62.39 15.28 -23.34
CA ILE A 881 -63.15 14.82 -22.16
C ILE A 881 -64.66 15.11 -22.33
N GLU A 882 -65.02 16.27 -22.88
CA GLU A 882 -66.43 16.63 -23.15
C GLU A 882 -67.05 15.80 -24.29
N GLU A 883 -66.25 15.37 -25.27
CA GLU A 883 -66.71 14.61 -26.46
C GLU A 883 -66.58 13.08 -26.32
N GLY A 884 -66.11 12.57 -25.18
CA GLY A 884 -66.13 11.13 -24.84
C GLY A 884 -65.24 10.26 -25.73
N ILE A 885 -64.19 10.81 -26.32
CA ILE A 885 -63.25 10.08 -27.19
C ILE A 885 -62.32 9.24 -26.30
N PRO A 886 -62.30 7.90 -26.43
CA PRO A 886 -61.45 7.05 -25.58
C PRO A 886 -59.97 7.23 -25.92
N PHE A 887 -59.14 7.17 -24.88
CA PHE A 887 -57.69 7.32 -24.93
C PHE A 887 -56.98 6.16 -25.63
#